data_AF-W7DZF1-F1
#
_entry.id   AF-W7DZF1-F1
#
_cell.length_a   1.000
_cell.length_b   1.000
_cell.length_c   1.000
_cell.angle_alpha   90.00
_cell.angle_beta   90.00
_cell.angle_gamma   90.00
#
_symmetry.space_group_name_H-M   'P 1'
#
loop_
_entity.id
_entity.type
_entity.pdbx_description
1 polymer ?
#
loop_
_entity_poly.entity_id
_entity_poly.type
_entity_poly.pdbx_seq_one_letter_code
_entity_poly.pdbx_strand_id
1 'polypeptide(L)'
;MVDLVVSSGQILQNSNITSQTVSISDGGSAYYNTVLNRGAVIINDGSSEFLYISSGTVTVNNTGVAKNNYIYSKGLLNINSGGLVNNNYISAGGNLTVNSSGSANNNYIYNSGNLNVYGGSINNTHISMGGTVKVSSGALAENNFIYGFSGYTTNTSADLIIYNGGSADHNYISGGGSLSVTNGGFANNNYIYSSGTLNIYSGGSVGVTSVGENGSITLNSNANWSTDNFSLITLDSKAKFIVQSGAVLHDMVLSNQGSFVIGAGGAASNITIDGGVLFNNSATVFQNITFGSKGGTLGFDGNYSLTQNLLSDYKFNSNAILELTNGATLSGAILSAGTLKIGTDGSSFKNIINGGSLIINYSSSWNNGGKPNLYGTIFGSNGGTLILQQGVWDGGEISQLNGLNSNVHLFLVNGEETYKGGGLNNTNITSQYVTASGGNTSVYNTSINTGAHFDLYYGRASNVTINSGGNFNLYNSAYADDIILNNGSMNVIYTKDRENGAYISNITINSGAVLNTTSANIENMIFNNGIVNIIAGYLRSAQINSTNTFYASNTILRRVEINSNAVLHLLNIKNAQHNDSEFITINNGGTLDVINADNAINPLIMSTTINSGGIFNISNYNYNVTPIVYNTFISNGGVFNANNTYISDTTILSGGILNVNSGLTVSTIVNSGATLNISNDGSAYMTFVSSGANINVVSGGVIDQTTIIENGNLSIGYHGVLLNATINSNASVVIGEGGKLSGVVTLKQGGYIYINTSAGGIIDLLNSASIPTMRSYQDLISTNDMARIVISGTGSATTVISGFTGNNPEDSNTIVLDGVTQNDVTGVTYPDNDHVIFNLKDGSTVTLNVAGIGNYGYELGSDANGNVVFEVCFLAGTMIETPDGFCAVENITIGDLVMTYDYRTKTKNPRPVTWVGHKKKIVEKKSTYDESEYPVRILKGALAENIPNKDLLLTPEHCLFFDGKFIPVRMLVNDNSIFYDTSFTQYDYYHIETENHSVIIADGVLTESYLDTGNRHIFNHDQNVIDTSFNHPKSWEDDAAALLTVTRDVVEPIYQNIFNRISKDQLNTKTTIMTKDPDLYLITDKGKVITQKTSQINNKLTFTLPADTQGVWIMSRTSRPCDVIGSFIDDRRYLGVLVGDITLQRNGKTYDITTHTKTDCLSGWDVKENIPCRWTNGKAFLPLNIKKHCSIHTRLTLTIVSDHSYIIESVNNNRKIA
;
A
#
# COMPACT_ATOMS: atom_id res chain seq x y z
N MET A 1 -73.28 22.88 -84.47
CA MET A 1 -71.92 23.45 -84.51
C MET A 1 -72.05 24.83 -85.12
N VAL A 2 -71.93 25.88 -84.31
CA VAL A 2 -71.85 27.26 -84.79
C VAL A 2 -70.48 27.75 -84.36
N ASP A 3 -69.64 28.14 -85.32
CA ASP A 3 -68.37 28.79 -85.04
C ASP A 3 -68.65 30.24 -84.63
N LEU A 4 -68.13 30.67 -83.49
CA LEU A 4 -68.32 32.01 -82.95
C LEU A 4 -67.13 32.89 -83.34
N VAL A 5 -67.39 34.07 -83.88
CA VAL A 5 -66.35 35.08 -84.16
C VAL A 5 -66.52 36.25 -83.19
N VAL A 6 -65.46 36.61 -82.48
CA VAL A 6 -65.36 37.75 -81.58
C VAL A 6 -64.51 38.82 -82.26
N SER A 7 -65.14 39.87 -82.76
CA SER A 7 -64.50 40.96 -83.51
C SER A 7 -64.39 42.25 -82.71
N SER A 8 -63.84 43.29 -83.33
CA SER A 8 -63.64 44.63 -82.73
C SER A 8 -64.82 45.11 -81.88
N GLY A 9 -64.54 45.44 -80.61
CA GLY A 9 -65.52 45.92 -79.62
C GLY A 9 -66.33 44.83 -78.93
N GLN A 10 -66.17 43.55 -79.31
CA GLN A 10 -66.85 42.41 -78.67
C GLN A 10 -65.98 41.77 -77.59
N ILE A 11 -66.64 41.33 -76.52
CA ILE A 11 -66.00 40.66 -75.37
C ILE A 11 -66.66 39.31 -75.14
N LEU A 12 -65.85 38.25 -75.15
CA LEU A 12 -66.25 36.92 -74.69
C LEU A 12 -65.74 36.67 -73.27
N GLN A 13 -66.63 36.49 -72.30
CA GLN A 13 -66.22 36.32 -70.91
C GLN A 13 -66.93 35.15 -70.21
N ASN A 14 -66.24 34.56 -69.22
CA ASN A 14 -66.78 33.52 -68.33
C ASN A 14 -67.43 32.33 -69.07
N SER A 15 -66.91 31.97 -70.24
CA SER A 15 -67.52 30.96 -71.11
C SER A 15 -66.82 29.60 -71.03
N ASN A 16 -67.63 28.54 -71.06
CA ASN A 16 -67.15 27.15 -71.23
C ASN A 16 -67.28 26.75 -72.70
N ILE A 17 -66.15 26.68 -73.40
CA ILE A 17 -66.07 26.41 -74.83
C ILE A 17 -65.91 24.90 -75.00
N THR A 18 -66.97 24.22 -75.46
CA THR A 18 -66.99 22.76 -75.66
C THR A 18 -67.43 22.38 -77.07
N SER A 19 -66.67 21.51 -77.74
CA SER A 19 -66.98 21.00 -79.10
C SER A 19 -67.31 22.07 -80.18
N GLN A 20 -66.89 23.32 -79.96
CA GLN A 20 -67.12 24.47 -80.83
C GLN A 20 -65.81 25.23 -81.07
N THR A 21 -65.71 25.97 -82.18
CA THR A 21 -64.58 26.85 -82.48
C THR A 21 -64.94 28.30 -82.21
N VAL A 22 -64.08 29.02 -81.51
CA VAL A 22 -64.17 30.47 -81.31
C VAL A 22 -62.98 31.14 -81.98
N SER A 23 -63.20 32.12 -82.86
CA SER A 23 -62.14 32.94 -83.44
C SER A 23 -62.18 34.35 -82.88
N ILE A 24 -61.06 34.83 -82.35
CA ILE A 24 -60.87 36.18 -81.83
C ILE A 24 -60.02 36.95 -82.84
N SER A 25 -60.65 37.90 -83.54
CA SER A 25 -60.00 38.75 -84.54
C SER A 25 -59.59 40.10 -83.96
N ASP A 26 -59.00 40.96 -84.80
CA ASP A 26 -58.56 42.30 -84.41
C ASP A 26 -59.62 43.11 -83.63
N GLY A 27 -59.18 43.74 -82.55
CA GLY A 27 -60.01 44.48 -81.58
C GLY A 27 -60.95 43.65 -80.71
N GLY A 28 -61.02 42.32 -80.88
CA GLY A 28 -61.80 41.42 -80.04
C GLY A 28 -61.04 41.01 -78.78
N SER A 29 -61.76 40.82 -77.67
CA SER A 29 -61.15 40.41 -76.39
C SER A 29 -61.89 39.26 -75.71
N ALA A 30 -61.14 38.42 -75.00
CA ALA A 30 -61.69 37.30 -74.27
C ALA A 30 -61.13 37.21 -72.83
N TYR A 31 -61.99 37.02 -71.83
CA TYR A 31 -61.61 37.00 -70.41
C TYR A 31 -62.20 35.80 -69.65
N TYR A 32 -61.39 35.10 -68.83
CA TYR A 32 -61.87 34.04 -67.92
C TYR A 32 -62.61 32.90 -68.65
N ASN A 33 -62.07 32.42 -69.77
CA ASN A 33 -62.71 31.37 -70.57
C ASN A 33 -62.06 30.01 -70.33
N THR A 34 -62.89 28.98 -70.25
CA THR A 34 -62.46 27.59 -70.10
C THR A 34 -62.69 26.83 -71.40
N VAL A 35 -61.64 26.21 -71.95
CA VAL A 35 -61.69 25.44 -73.20
C VAL A 35 -61.63 23.95 -72.87
N LEU A 36 -62.73 23.24 -73.11
CA LEU A 36 -62.93 21.84 -72.72
C LEU A 36 -63.40 20.96 -73.89
N ASN A 37 -63.27 19.63 -73.75
CA ASN A 37 -63.96 18.62 -74.57
C ASN A 37 -63.97 18.94 -76.08
N ARG A 38 -62.79 18.99 -76.71
CA ARG A 38 -62.60 19.30 -78.14
C ARG A 38 -63.02 20.71 -78.58
N GLY A 39 -63.27 21.63 -77.64
CA GLY A 39 -63.42 23.05 -77.94
C GLY A 39 -62.11 23.64 -78.48
N ALA A 40 -62.22 24.63 -79.37
CA ALA A 40 -61.09 25.30 -80.00
C ALA A 40 -61.21 26.82 -79.90
N VAL A 41 -60.12 27.52 -79.59
CA VAL A 41 -60.02 28.99 -79.66
C VAL A 41 -58.88 29.39 -80.58
N ILE A 42 -59.12 30.28 -81.53
CA ILE A 42 -58.13 30.79 -82.47
C ILE A 42 -58.01 32.31 -82.24
N ILE A 43 -56.86 32.77 -81.75
CA ILE A 43 -56.55 34.18 -81.52
C ILE A 43 -55.65 34.64 -82.66
N ASN A 44 -56.18 35.43 -83.60
CA ASN A 44 -55.41 35.91 -84.75
C ASN A 44 -54.75 37.26 -84.47
N ASP A 45 -55.53 38.32 -84.27
CA ASP A 45 -55.02 39.68 -84.04
C ASP A 45 -55.68 40.34 -82.82
N GLY A 46 -56.52 39.60 -82.09
CA GLY A 46 -57.13 40.05 -80.85
C GLY A 46 -56.40 39.55 -79.60
N SER A 47 -57.03 39.70 -78.44
CA SER A 47 -56.43 39.38 -77.15
C SER A 47 -57.26 38.43 -76.31
N SER A 48 -56.59 37.62 -75.49
CA SER A 48 -57.24 36.83 -74.45
C SER A 48 -56.47 36.90 -73.13
N GLU A 49 -57.20 36.88 -72.02
CA GLU A 49 -56.64 36.85 -70.68
C GLU A 49 -57.38 35.85 -69.78
N PHE A 50 -56.65 35.14 -68.91
CA PHE A 50 -57.19 34.10 -68.02
C PHE A 50 -57.84 32.94 -68.78
N LEU A 51 -57.04 32.25 -69.60
CA LEU A 51 -57.48 31.06 -70.32
C LEU A 51 -57.23 29.79 -69.49
N TYR A 52 -58.27 28.98 -69.30
CA TYR A 52 -58.18 27.67 -68.65
C TYR A 52 -58.38 26.57 -69.70
N ILE A 53 -57.33 25.86 -70.07
CA ILE A 53 -57.32 24.94 -71.22
C ILE A 53 -57.17 23.51 -70.69
N SER A 54 -58.22 22.70 -70.83
CA SER A 54 -58.21 21.28 -70.45
C SER A 54 -58.95 20.44 -71.47
N SER A 55 -58.29 19.48 -72.13
CA SER A 55 -58.86 18.67 -73.24
C SER A 55 -59.36 19.47 -74.46
N GLY A 56 -59.12 20.78 -74.51
CA GLY A 56 -59.38 21.68 -75.63
C GLY A 56 -58.10 22.23 -76.26
N THR A 57 -58.22 23.04 -77.31
CA THR A 57 -57.09 23.61 -78.05
C THR A 57 -57.20 25.12 -78.20
N VAL A 58 -56.10 25.84 -78.02
CA VAL A 58 -55.98 27.26 -78.32
C VAL A 58 -54.83 27.46 -79.31
N THR A 59 -55.03 28.30 -80.32
CA THR A 59 -54.01 28.66 -81.31
C THR A 59 -53.87 30.18 -81.36
N VAL A 60 -52.65 30.70 -81.23
CA VAL A 60 -52.31 32.12 -81.30
C VAL A 60 -51.46 32.36 -82.55
N ASN A 61 -51.93 33.21 -83.45
CA ASN A 61 -51.27 33.54 -84.72
C ASN A 61 -50.97 35.04 -84.82
N ASN A 62 -50.36 35.48 -85.92
CA ASN A 62 -50.20 36.88 -86.35
C ASN A 62 -49.82 37.84 -85.22
N THR A 63 -50.64 38.84 -84.90
CA THR A 63 -50.36 39.79 -83.79
C THR A 63 -51.11 39.44 -82.50
N GLY A 64 -51.73 38.26 -82.44
CA GLY A 64 -52.55 37.80 -81.36
C GLY A 64 -51.78 37.65 -80.05
N VAL A 65 -52.45 37.99 -78.94
CA VAL A 65 -51.84 37.97 -77.60
C VAL A 65 -52.69 37.16 -76.62
N ALA A 66 -52.08 36.21 -75.92
CA ALA A 66 -52.72 35.52 -74.80
C ALA A 66 -51.93 35.71 -73.49
N LYS A 67 -52.61 36.10 -72.41
CA LYS A 67 -52.01 36.36 -71.10
C LYS A 67 -52.64 35.48 -70.01
N ASN A 68 -51.85 35.07 -69.03
CA ASN A 68 -52.32 34.30 -67.87
C ASN A 68 -53.01 33.00 -68.31
N ASN A 69 -52.25 32.13 -68.96
CA ASN A 69 -52.75 30.90 -69.58
C ASN A 69 -52.50 29.70 -68.66
N TYR A 70 -53.53 28.94 -68.31
CA TYR A 70 -53.48 27.74 -67.47
C TYR A 70 -53.78 26.51 -68.31
N ILE A 71 -52.77 25.70 -68.61
CA ILE A 71 -52.85 24.55 -69.53
C ILE A 71 -52.66 23.27 -68.72
N TYR A 72 -53.68 22.42 -68.67
CA TYR A 72 -53.67 21.19 -67.86
C TYR A 72 -54.54 20.10 -68.50
N SER A 73 -54.47 18.86 -68.01
CA SER A 73 -55.34 17.74 -68.39
C SER A 73 -55.58 17.64 -69.91
N LYS A 74 -54.50 17.39 -70.68
CA LYS A 74 -54.49 17.27 -72.16
C LYS A 74 -54.85 18.54 -72.93
N GLY A 75 -54.89 19.70 -72.28
CA GLY A 75 -55.04 21.00 -72.96
C GLY A 75 -53.86 21.31 -73.87
N LEU A 76 -54.14 21.95 -75.02
CA LEU A 76 -53.13 22.32 -76.02
C LEU A 76 -53.18 23.84 -76.27
N LEU A 77 -52.02 24.51 -76.23
CA LEU A 77 -51.86 25.89 -76.68
C LEU A 77 -50.74 25.92 -77.73
N ASN A 78 -51.04 26.40 -78.94
CA ASN A 78 -50.09 26.50 -80.05
C ASN A 78 -49.85 27.98 -80.37
N ILE A 79 -48.59 28.37 -80.52
CA ILE A 79 -48.18 29.72 -80.89
C ILE A 79 -47.50 29.63 -82.25
N ASN A 80 -48.10 30.26 -83.25
CA ASN A 80 -47.56 30.32 -84.60
C ASN A 80 -46.88 31.68 -84.82
N SER A 81 -46.41 31.90 -86.06
CA SER A 81 -45.65 33.09 -86.44
C SER A 81 -46.31 34.39 -85.97
N GLY A 82 -45.54 35.21 -85.25
CA GLY A 82 -45.95 36.51 -84.69
C GLY A 82 -46.72 36.44 -83.37
N GLY A 83 -47.33 35.30 -83.05
CA GLY A 83 -48.14 35.15 -81.84
C GLY A 83 -47.31 35.32 -80.56
N LEU A 84 -47.89 35.97 -79.56
CA LEU A 84 -47.24 36.24 -78.29
C LEU A 84 -48.07 35.71 -77.11
N VAL A 85 -47.45 34.92 -76.25
CA VAL A 85 -48.10 34.48 -75.00
C VAL A 85 -47.25 34.79 -73.78
N ASN A 86 -47.90 35.27 -72.73
CA ASN A 86 -47.22 35.66 -71.48
C ASN A 86 -47.89 34.98 -70.27
N ASN A 87 -47.08 34.65 -69.27
CA ASN A 87 -47.52 34.06 -68.00
C ASN A 87 -48.26 32.74 -68.23
N ASN A 88 -47.50 31.72 -68.64
CA ASN A 88 -48.01 30.42 -69.05
C ASN A 88 -47.78 29.40 -67.93
N TYR A 89 -48.83 28.83 -67.38
CA TYR A 89 -48.79 27.81 -66.33
C TYR A 89 -49.17 26.46 -66.94
N ILE A 90 -48.20 25.57 -67.11
CA ILE A 90 -48.35 24.28 -67.81
C ILE A 90 -48.19 23.16 -66.80
N SER A 91 -49.23 22.36 -66.61
CA SER A 91 -49.27 21.27 -65.62
C SER A 91 -49.97 20.01 -66.13
N ALA A 92 -49.94 18.92 -65.36
CA ALA A 92 -50.60 17.62 -65.53
C ALA A 92 -51.13 17.31 -66.94
N GLY A 93 -50.24 17.00 -67.89
CA GLY A 93 -50.59 16.60 -69.25
C GLY A 93 -50.97 17.74 -70.20
N GLY A 94 -50.82 19.00 -69.80
CA GLY A 94 -50.92 20.17 -70.66
C GLY A 94 -49.71 20.31 -71.59
N ASN A 95 -49.93 20.86 -72.78
CA ASN A 95 -48.89 21.09 -73.78
C ASN A 95 -48.95 22.50 -74.36
N LEU A 96 -47.82 23.19 -74.36
CA LEU A 96 -47.59 24.42 -75.11
C LEU A 96 -46.62 24.12 -76.26
N THR A 97 -46.94 24.58 -77.47
CA THR A 97 -46.06 24.48 -78.63
C THR A 97 -45.77 25.88 -79.16
N VAL A 98 -44.49 26.24 -79.27
CA VAL A 98 -44.01 27.47 -79.90
C VAL A 98 -43.43 27.09 -81.27
N ASN A 99 -44.11 27.50 -82.34
CA ASN A 99 -43.65 27.29 -83.71
C ASN A 99 -42.80 28.48 -84.20
N SER A 100 -42.36 28.42 -85.45
CA SER A 100 -41.42 29.38 -86.02
C SER A 100 -41.88 30.82 -85.83
N SER A 101 -40.99 31.66 -85.29
CA SER A 101 -41.25 33.09 -85.01
C SER A 101 -42.38 33.39 -84.01
N GLY A 102 -42.87 32.40 -83.27
CA GLY A 102 -43.71 32.61 -82.09
C GLY A 102 -42.88 32.91 -80.84
N SER A 103 -43.49 33.58 -79.85
CA SER A 103 -42.82 33.94 -78.59
C SER A 103 -43.65 33.58 -77.35
N ALA A 104 -42.99 32.96 -76.37
CA ALA A 104 -43.58 32.68 -75.06
C ALA A 104 -42.69 33.17 -73.92
N ASN A 105 -43.22 34.08 -73.08
CA ASN A 105 -42.49 34.63 -71.93
C ASN A 105 -43.13 34.20 -70.61
N ASN A 106 -42.31 34.12 -69.55
CA ASN A 106 -42.75 33.76 -68.19
C ASN A 106 -43.48 32.43 -68.19
N ASN A 107 -42.73 31.37 -68.48
CA ASN A 107 -43.27 30.02 -68.62
C ASN A 107 -43.02 29.24 -67.32
N TYR A 108 -44.06 28.70 -66.70
CA TYR A 108 -44.01 27.91 -65.48
C TYR A 108 -44.49 26.48 -65.78
N ILE A 109 -43.56 25.53 -65.84
CA ILE A 109 -43.81 24.15 -66.22
C ILE A 109 -43.57 23.23 -65.03
N TYR A 110 -44.58 22.43 -64.67
CA TYR A 110 -44.56 21.55 -63.49
C TYR A 110 -45.46 20.34 -63.68
N ASN A 111 -45.35 19.33 -62.82
CA ASN A 111 -46.29 18.19 -62.70
C ASN A 111 -46.66 17.54 -64.06
N SER A 112 -45.70 17.12 -64.89
CA SER A 112 -45.93 16.53 -66.22
C SER A 112 -46.48 17.49 -67.30
N GLY A 113 -46.28 18.79 -67.15
CA GLY A 113 -46.48 19.78 -68.20
C GLY A 113 -45.37 19.75 -69.27
N ASN A 114 -45.71 20.05 -70.53
CA ASN A 114 -44.76 20.02 -71.65
C ASN A 114 -44.74 21.33 -72.44
N LEU A 115 -43.56 21.80 -72.81
CA LEU A 115 -43.34 22.93 -73.71
C LEU A 115 -42.39 22.51 -74.85
N ASN A 116 -42.88 22.54 -76.08
CA ASN A 116 -42.08 22.23 -77.28
C ASN A 116 -41.80 23.51 -78.08
N VAL A 117 -40.55 23.75 -78.47
CA VAL A 117 -40.12 24.96 -79.18
C VAL A 117 -39.44 24.57 -80.50
N TYR A 118 -40.00 25.03 -81.61
CA TYR A 118 -39.57 24.77 -82.98
C TYR A 118 -39.39 26.11 -83.72
N GLY A 119 -38.17 26.58 -83.94
CA GLY A 119 -37.91 27.85 -84.66
C GLY A 119 -38.39 29.14 -83.99
N GLY A 120 -38.92 29.07 -82.76
CA GLY A 120 -39.43 30.21 -81.99
C GLY A 120 -38.55 30.53 -80.77
N SER A 121 -38.97 31.50 -79.95
CA SER A 121 -38.22 31.93 -78.77
C SER A 121 -39.01 31.77 -77.47
N ILE A 122 -38.32 31.29 -76.43
CA ILE A 122 -38.82 31.28 -75.06
C ILE A 122 -37.88 32.08 -74.15
N ASN A 123 -38.43 32.87 -73.24
CA ASN A 123 -37.65 33.65 -72.29
C ASN A 123 -38.25 33.54 -70.88
N ASN A 124 -37.37 33.54 -69.87
CA ASN A 124 -37.73 33.47 -68.46
C ASN A 124 -38.58 32.22 -68.15
N THR A 125 -37.97 31.06 -68.38
CA THR A 125 -38.64 29.76 -68.32
C THR A 125 -38.27 29.04 -67.02
N HIS A 126 -39.26 28.85 -66.15
CA HIS A 126 -39.17 28.12 -64.89
C HIS A 126 -39.68 26.68 -65.07
N ILE A 127 -38.77 25.72 -64.99
CA ILE A 127 -39.05 24.29 -65.06
C ILE A 127 -38.87 23.71 -63.67
N SER A 128 -39.95 23.15 -63.11
CA SER A 128 -39.93 22.51 -61.80
C SER A 128 -40.43 21.05 -61.88
N MET A 129 -40.51 20.36 -60.75
CA MET A 129 -40.68 18.90 -60.66
C MET A 129 -41.71 18.33 -61.65
N GLY A 130 -41.25 17.45 -62.53
CA GLY A 130 -42.05 16.79 -63.57
C GLY A 130 -42.31 17.61 -64.84
N GLY A 131 -41.84 18.86 -64.94
CA GLY A 131 -41.97 19.68 -66.14
C GLY A 131 -40.91 19.35 -67.21
N THR A 132 -41.27 19.47 -68.49
CA THR A 132 -40.36 19.23 -69.61
C THR A 132 -40.41 20.33 -70.66
N VAL A 133 -39.24 20.83 -71.06
CA VAL A 133 -39.06 21.77 -72.17
C VAL A 133 -38.15 21.14 -73.23
N LYS A 134 -38.57 21.20 -74.50
CA LYS A 134 -37.80 20.69 -75.65
C LYS A 134 -37.51 21.83 -76.62
N VAL A 135 -36.23 22.11 -76.85
CA VAL A 135 -35.75 23.17 -77.75
C VAL A 135 -35.13 22.52 -78.97
N SER A 136 -35.72 22.75 -80.14
CA SER A 136 -35.34 22.08 -81.40
C SER A 136 -34.73 23.07 -82.41
N SER A 137 -34.51 22.62 -83.65
CA SER A 137 -33.85 23.41 -84.70
C SER A 137 -34.42 24.83 -84.86
N GLY A 138 -33.52 25.82 -84.83
CA GLY A 138 -33.83 27.24 -84.99
C GLY A 138 -34.47 27.89 -83.76
N ALA A 139 -34.68 27.16 -82.67
CA ALA A 139 -35.27 27.69 -81.45
C ALA A 139 -34.21 28.23 -80.48
N LEU A 140 -34.59 29.27 -79.73
CA LEU A 140 -33.79 29.91 -78.70
C LEU A 140 -34.51 29.88 -77.35
N ALA A 141 -33.82 29.44 -76.30
CA ALA A 141 -34.30 29.48 -74.93
C ALA A 141 -33.34 30.28 -74.05
N GLU A 142 -33.81 31.41 -73.51
CA GLU A 142 -33.01 32.31 -72.68
C GLU A 142 -33.54 32.41 -71.24
N ASN A 143 -32.63 32.55 -70.28
CA ASN A 143 -32.94 32.68 -68.85
C ASN A 143 -33.78 31.50 -68.35
N ASN A 144 -33.16 30.33 -68.34
CA ASN A 144 -33.83 29.07 -67.99
C ASN A 144 -33.52 28.70 -66.53
N PHE A 145 -34.55 28.62 -65.69
CA PHE A 145 -34.45 28.20 -64.30
C PHE A 145 -34.98 26.77 -64.15
N ILE A 146 -34.06 25.82 -63.97
CA ILE A 146 -34.34 24.38 -63.95
C ILE A 146 -34.10 23.91 -62.51
N TYR A 147 -35.17 23.80 -61.73
CA TYR A 147 -35.06 23.50 -60.29
C TYR A 147 -35.99 22.36 -59.86
N GLY A 148 -35.41 21.27 -59.34
CA GLY A 148 -36.16 20.22 -58.65
C GLY A 148 -36.33 20.51 -57.15
N PHE A 149 -37.05 19.64 -56.43
CA PHE A 149 -37.07 19.63 -54.96
C PHE A 149 -36.15 18.52 -54.43
N SER A 150 -35.18 18.87 -53.59
CA SER A 150 -34.34 17.87 -52.93
C SER A 150 -35.13 17.19 -51.80
N GLY A 151 -35.33 15.86 -51.88
CA GLY A 151 -35.86 15.07 -50.75
C GLY A 151 -37.01 14.09 -51.06
N TYR A 152 -37.53 14.03 -52.29
CA TYR A 152 -38.55 13.05 -52.67
C TYR A 152 -38.01 12.01 -53.65
N THR A 153 -38.29 10.74 -53.38
CA THR A 153 -37.86 9.55 -54.15
C THR A 153 -38.69 9.29 -55.42
N THR A 154 -39.43 10.29 -55.90
CA THR A 154 -40.29 10.15 -57.09
C THR A 154 -39.52 10.57 -58.33
N ASN A 155 -39.38 9.65 -59.30
CA ASN A 155 -38.61 9.74 -60.56
C ASN A 155 -39.07 10.84 -61.57
N THR A 156 -39.53 12.01 -61.11
CA THR A 156 -40.03 13.09 -61.97
C THR A 156 -39.06 14.26 -61.96
N SER A 157 -38.09 14.24 -62.87
CA SER A 157 -37.12 15.32 -63.09
C SER A 157 -37.77 16.58 -63.69
N ALA A 158 -37.10 17.73 -63.51
CA ALA A 158 -37.39 18.96 -64.23
C ALA A 158 -36.39 19.06 -65.39
N ASP A 159 -36.86 18.93 -66.64
CA ASP A 159 -35.97 18.67 -67.79
C ASP A 159 -36.02 19.78 -68.84
N LEU A 160 -34.85 20.33 -69.17
CA LEU A 160 -34.62 21.09 -70.40
C LEU A 160 -33.80 20.23 -71.36
N ILE A 161 -34.31 19.98 -72.57
CA ILE A 161 -33.65 19.14 -73.58
C ILE A 161 -33.39 19.97 -74.83
N ILE A 162 -32.11 20.07 -75.22
CA ILE A 162 -31.65 20.78 -76.41
C ILE A 162 -31.34 19.77 -77.50
N TYR A 163 -32.17 19.80 -78.55
CA TYR A 163 -32.03 18.99 -79.74
C TYR A 163 -31.23 19.69 -80.84
N ASN A 164 -30.97 18.97 -81.93
CA ASN A 164 -30.21 19.45 -83.07
C ASN A 164 -30.69 20.83 -83.58
N GLY A 165 -29.77 21.79 -83.60
CA GLY A 165 -29.99 23.17 -84.04
C GLY A 165 -30.74 24.05 -83.04
N GLY A 166 -31.03 23.56 -81.83
CA GLY A 166 -31.56 24.36 -80.73
C GLY A 166 -30.45 25.00 -79.89
N SER A 167 -30.74 26.16 -79.31
CA SER A 167 -29.81 26.89 -78.46
C SER A 167 -30.44 27.27 -77.12
N ALA A 168 -29.69 27.09 -76.03
CA ALA A 168 -30.06 27.59 -74.70
C ALA A 168 -28.93 28.42 -74.09
N ASP A 169 -29.28 29.57 -73.50
CA ASP A 169 -28.33 30.49 -72.89
C ASP A 169 -28.82 30.97 -71.52
N HIS A 170 -27.88 31.21 -70.61
CA HIS A 170 -28.14 31.54 -69.20
C HIS A 170 -29.02 30.48 -68.51
N ASN A 171 -28.42 29.32 -68.23
CA ASN A 171 -29.10 28.15 -67.69
C ASN A 171 -28.74 27.95 -66.21
N TYR A 172 -29.73 28.08 -65.31
CA TYR A 172 -29.56 27.91 -63.87
C TYR A 172 -30.16 26.57 -63.43
N ILE A 173 -29.31 25.61 -63.05
CA ILE A 173 -29.70 24.22 -62.80
C ILE A 173 -29.50 23.89 -61.31
N SER A 174 -30.54 23.46 -60.59
CA SER A 174 -30.47 23.20 -59.15
C SER A 174 -31.49 22.17 -58.66
N GLY A 175 -31.37 21.68 -57.43
CA GLY A 175 -32.42 20.93 -56.72
C GLY A 175 -32.84 19.60 -57.35
N GLY A 176 -32.06 19.01 -58.26
CA GLY A 176 -32.44 17.82 -59.03
C GLY A 176 -32.90 18.12 -60.47
N GLY A 177 -32.84 19.37 -60.92
CA GLY A 177 -33.10 19.75 -62.31
C GLY A 177 -32.04 19.22 -63.28
N SER A 178 -32.45 18.97 -64.54
CA SER A 178 -31.59 18.43 -65.58
C SER A 178 -31.60 19.27 -66.85
N LEU A 179 -30.41 19.59 -67.36
CA LEU A 179 -30.20 20.09 -68.72
C LEU A 179 -29.54 18.99 -69.56
N SER A 180 -30.18 18.60 -70.66
CA SER A 180 -29.64 17.60 -71.60
C SER A 180 -29.31 18.24 -72.94
N VAL A 181 -28.04 18.16 -73.35
CA VAL A 181 -27.55 18.68 -74.64
C VAL A 181 -27.25 17.50 -75.56
N THR A 182 -28.04 17.36 -76.62
CA THR A 182 -27.94 16.24 -77.56
C THR A 182 -27.23 16.64 -78.86
N ASN A 183 -27.10 15.71 -79.81
CA ASN A 183 -26.38 15.93 -81.06
C ASN A 183 -26.82 17.20 -81.80
N GLY A 184 -25.88 18.12 -82.04
CA GLY A 184 -26.12 19.40 -82.71
C GLY A 184 -26.82 20.47 -81.85
N GLY A 185 -27.10 20.19 -80.57
CA GLY A 185 -27.60 21.17 -79.61
C GLY A 185 -26.47 21.97 -78.97
N PHE A 186 -26.76 23.22 -78.58
CA PHE A 186 -25.80 24.11 -77.94
C PHE A 186 -26.36 24.70 -76.64
N ALA A 187 -25.59 24.63 -75.54
CA ALA A 187 -25.93 25.30 -74.28
C ALA A 187 -24.77 26.11 -73.72
N ASN A 188 -24.99 27.39 -73.44
CA ASN A 188 -23.97 28.32 -72.95
C ASN A 188 -24.37 28.98 -71.62
N ASN A 189 -23.38 29.53 -70.90
CA ASN A 189 -23.56 30.18 -69.61
C ASN A 189 -24.36 29.31 -68.63
N ASN A 190 -23.84 28.10 -68.38
CA ASN A 190 -24.48 27.10 -67.54
C ASN A 190 -24.00 27.23 -66.09
N TYR A 191 -24.92 27.47 -65.16
CA TYR A 191 -24.66 27.58 -63.72
C TYR A 191 -25.34 26.42 -63.00
N ILE A 192 -24.54 25.47 -62.52
CA ILE A 192 -25.02 24.24 -61.88
C ILE A 192 -24.80 24.35 -60.37
N TYR A 193 -25.87 24.39 -59.60
CA TYR A 193 -25.85 24.46 -58.13
C TYR A 193 -26.21 23.09 -57.52
N SER A 194 -26.37 23.05 -56.19
CA SER A 194 -26.62 21.83 -55.42
C SER A 194 -27.68 20.92 -56.04
N SER A 195 -27.29 19.66 -56.30
CA SER A 195 -28.10 18.60 -56.91
C SER A 195 -28.54 18.84 -58.37
N GLY A 196 -28.12 19.92 -59.03
CA GLY A 196 -28.37 20.15 -60.45
C GLY A 196 -27.49 19.26 -61.34
N THR A 197 -28.00 18.85 -62.52
CA THR A 197 -27.25 17.99 -63.46
C THR A 197 -27.23 18.54 -64.89
N LEU A 198 -26.04 18.63 -65.49
CA LEU A 198 -25.83 18.84 -66.92
C LEU A 198 -25.40 17.54 -67.60
N ASN A 199 -26.22 17.05 -68.53
CA ASN A 199 -25.99 15.86 -69.34
C ASN A 199 -25.56 16.25 -70.75
N ILE A 200 -24.39 15.77 -71.18
CA ILE A 200 -23.87 16.03 -72.53
C ILE A 200 -23.80 14.70 -73.26
N TYR A 201 -24.49 14.61 -74.39
CA TYR A 201 -24.51 13.43 -75.26
C TYR A 201 -23.62 13.64 -76.49
N SER A 202 -23.37 12.57 -77.24
CA SER A 202 -22.55 12.61 -78.45
C SER A 202 -23.02 13.70 -79.43
N GLY A 203 -22.07 14.53 -79.88
CA GLY A 203 -22.30 15.66 -80.78
C GLY A 203 -22.96 16.90 -80.16
N GLY A 204 -23.27 16.90 -78.85
CA GLY A 204 -23.71 18.08 -78.12
C GLY A 204 -22.54 19.00 -77.76
N SER A 205 -22.77 20.31 -77.75
CA SER A 205 -21.74 21.30 -77.43
C SER A 205 -22.16 22.19 -76.26
N VAL A 206 -21.24 22.42 -75.34
CA VAL A 206 -21.45 23.31 -74.18
C VAL A 206 -20.36 24.36 -74.12
N GLY A 207 -20.75 25.58 -73.80
CA GLY A 207 -19.84 26.70 -73.60
C GLY A 207 -19.43 26.87 -72.13
N VAL A 208 -19.36 28.12 -71.68
CA VAL A 208 -18.96 28.48 -70.31
C VAL A 208 -19.87 27.79 -69.29
N THR A 209 -19.26 27.04 -68.38
CA THR A 209 -19.98 26.21 -67.39
C THR A 209 -19.31 26.32 -66.02
N SER A 210 -20.08 26.69 -65.00
CA SER A 210 -19.66 26.78 -63.61
C SER A 210 -20.45 25.80 -62.75
N VAL A 211 -19.76 25.05 -61.89
CA VAL A 211 -20.36 24.05 -61.00
C VAL A 211 -20.08 24.38 -59.54
N GLY A 212 -21.12 24.78 -58.81
CA GLY A 212 -21.07 25.02 -57.37
C GLY A 212 -21.22 23.74 -56.54
N GLU A 213 -21.29 23.91 -55.21
CA GLU A 213 -21.31 22.79 -54.25
C GLU A 213 -22.40 21.76 -54.58
N ASN A 214 -22.02 20.47 -54.67
CA ASN A 214 -22.90 19.32 -54.97
C ASN A 214 -23.61 19.36 -56.35
N GLY A 215 -23.20 20.21 -57.29
CA GLY A 215 -23.65 20.15 -58.69
C GLY A 215 -22.96 19.03 -59.48
N SER A 216 -23.55 18.57 -60.58
CA SER A 216 -22.96 17.50 -61.41
C SER A 216 -22.97 17.76 -62.92
N ILE A 217 -21.88 17.32 -63.58
CA ILE A 217 -21.77 17.21 -65.04
C ILE A 217 -21.57 15.74 -65.40
N THR A 218 -22.30 15.24 -66.38
CA THR A 218 -22.14 13.89 -66.92
C THR A 218 -21.88 13.93 -68.42
N LEU A 219 -20.72 13.41 -68.83
CA LEU A 219 -20.40 13.08 -70.21
C LEU A 219 -20.90 11.66 -70.51
N ASN A 220 -21.89 11.56 -71.41
CA ASN A 220 -22.48 10.29 -71.81
C ASN A 220 -21.67 9.63 -72.95
N SER A 221 -21.96 8.37 -73.23
CA SER A 221 -21.22 7.56 -74.21
C SER A 221 -21.01 8.26 -75.57
N ASN A 222 -19.78 8.19 -76.10
CA ASN A 222 -19.32 8.83 -77.33
C ASN A 222 -19.37 10.37 -77.34
N ALA A 223 -19.55 11.02 -76.19
CA ALA A 223 -19.28 12.45 -76.06
C ALA A 223 -17.76 12.69 -75.99
N ASN A 224 -17.26 13.68 -76.71
CA ASN A 224 -15.87 14.10 -76.68
C ASN A 224 -15.80 15.56 -76.22
N TRP A 225 -15.05 15.82 -75.15
CA TRP A 225 -14.82 17.17 -74.64
C TRP A 225 -13.32 17.47 -74.67
N SER A 226 -12.94 18.49 -75.44
CA SER A 226 -11.63 19.17 -75.37
C SER A 226 -11.84 20.64 -74.98
N THR A 227 -10.94 21.21 -74.18
CA THR A 227 -10.97 22.64 -73.78
C THR A 227 -10.64 23.61 -74.92
N ASP A 228 -10.34 23.13 -76.11
CA ASP A 228 -10.25 23.96 -77.33
C ASP A 228 -11.62 24.57 -77.70
N ASN A 229 -12.70 24.10 -77.05
CA ASN A 229 -14.09 24.59 -77.19
C ASN A 229 -14.50 25.63 -76.12
N PHE A 230 -13.68 26.63 -75.83
CA PHE A 230 -14.03 27.81 -75.00
C PHE A 230 -14.52 27.55 -73.55
N SER A 231 -14.22 26.39 -72.94
CA SER A 231 -14.78 26.00 -71.64
C SER A 231 -13.72 26.00 -70.53
N LEU A 232 -13.68 27.07 -69.72
CA LEU A 232 -13.11 27.02 -68.38
C LEU A 232 -14.14 26.39 -67.45
N ILE A 233 -13.89 25.17 -66.97
CA ILE A 233 -14.73 24.52 -65.94
C ILE A 233 -14.05 24.74 -64.60
N THR A 234 -14.75 25.41 -63.69
CA THR A 234 -14.35 25.47 -62.27
C THR A 234 -15.30 24.58 -61.48
N LEU A 235 -14.74 23.60 -60.79
CA LEU A 235 -15.46 22.72 -59.86
C LEU A 235 -15.18 23.23 -58.44
N ASP A 236 -16.22 23.69 -57.73
CA ASP A 236 -16.11 24.04 -56.32
C ASP A 236 -16.23 22.78 -55.42
N SER A 237 -16.10 22.94 -54.10
CA SER A 237 -16.14 21.84 -53.12
C SER A 237 -17.31 20.89 -53.35
N LYS A 238 -17.06 19.57 -53.43
CA LYS A 238 -18.07 18.51 -53.64
C LYS A 238 -18.81 18.52 -55.00
N ALA A 239 -18.46 19.37 -55.97
CA ALA A 239 -18.98 19.24 -57.33
C ALA A 239 -18.54 17.91 -57.95
N LYS A 240 -19.38 17.27 -58.78
CA LYS A 240 -19.12 15.94 -59.36
C LYS A 240 -19.07 15.96 -60.88
N PHE A 241 -17.91 15.66 -61.47
CA PHE A 241 -17.77 15.43 -62.91
C PHE A 241 -17.70 13.94 -63.21
N ILE A 242 -18.48 13.44 -64.17
CA ILE A 242 -18.59 12.02 -64.49
C ILE A 242 -18.30 11.79 -65.97
N VAL A 243 -17.34 10.91 -66.28
CA VAL A 243 -17.07 10.43 -67.65
C VAL A 243 -17.56 9.00 -67.76
N GLN A 244 -18.58 8.75 -68.59
CA GLN A 244 -19.11 7.41 -68.81
C GLN A 244 -18.32 6.62 -69.87
N SER A 245 -18.66 5.34 -70.04
CA SER A 245 -18.05 4.44 -71.01
C SER A 245 -18.11 4.98 -72.44
N GLY A 246 -16.98 5.02 -73.13
CA GLY A 246 -16.84 5.55 -74.49
C GLY A 246 -16.83 7.08 -74.59
N ALA A 247 -16.94 7.81 -73.48
CA ALA A 247 -16.72 9.26 -73.46
C ALA A 247 -15.24 9.59 -73.27
N VAL A 248 -14.80 10.72 -73.83
CA VAL A 248 -13.41 11.17 -73.77
C VAL A 248 -13.33 12.59 -73.24
N LEU A 249 -12.48 12.81 -72.24
CA LEU A 249 -12.14 14.12 -71.69
C LEU A 249 -10.65 14.40 -71.87
N HIS A 250 -10.31 15.57 -72.41
CA HIS A 250 -8.94 16.07 -72.47
C HIS A 250 -8.83 17.41 -71.74
N ASP A 251 -7.72 17.61 -71.02
CA ASP A 251 -7.28 18.89 -70.42
C ASP A 251 -8.21 19.44 -69.31
N MET A 252 -7.96 19.07 -68.05
CA MET A 252 -8.76 19.55 -66.90
C MET A 252 -7.88 19.86 -65.68
N VAL A 253 -8.22 20.92 -64.95
CA VAL A 253 -7.66 21.24 -63.63
C VAL A 253 -8.72 21.03 -62.56
N LEU A 254 -8.43 20.17 -61.59
CA LEU A 254 -9.31 19.84 -60.48
C LEU A 254 -8.87 20.56 -59.21
N SER A 255 -9.59 21.61 -58.82
CA SER A 255 -9.29 22.44 -57.65
C SER A 255 -10.34 22.31 -56.53
N ASN A 256 -10.06 22.91 -55.37
CA ASN A 256 -11.03 23.22 -54.30
C ASN A 256 -11.93 22.05 -53.82
N GLN A 257 -11.42 20.81 -53.69
CA GLN A 257 -12.18 19.62 -53.27
C GLN A 257 -13.28 19.14 -54.24
N GLY A 258 -13.24 19.52 -55.53
CA GLY A 258 -14.09 18.92 -56.55
C GLY A 258 -13.83 17.41 -56.71
N SER A 259 -14.86 16.63 -57.02
CA SER A 259 -14.78 15.19 -57.28
C SER A 259 -14.91 14.90 -58.78
N PHE A 260 -13.93 14.21 -59.35
CA PHE A 260 -13.93 13.76 -60.73
C PHE A 260 -13.92 12.23 -60.76
N VAL A 261 -14.91 11.61 -61.41
CA VAL A 261 -15.05 10.15 -61.50
C VAL A 261 -15.00 9.72 -62.97
N ILE A 262 -14.06 8.84 -63.30
CA ILE A 262 -13.99 8.21 -64.61
C ILE A 262 -14.59 6.81 -64.47
N GLY A 263 -15.73 6.57 -65.09
CA GLY A 263 -16.38 5.27 -65.12
C GLY A 263 -15.68 4.26 -66.05
N ALA A 264 -16.06 2.99 -65.92
CA ALA A 264 -15.47 1.91 -66.68
C ALA A 264 -15.60 2.12 -68.19
N GLY A 265 -14.47 2.11 -68.91
CA GLY A 265 -14.41 2.36 -70.35
C GLY A 265 -14.42 3.83 -70.77
N GLY A 266 -14.38 4.78 -69.83
CA GLY A 266 -14.13 6.20 -70.13
C GLY A 266 -12.64 6.49 -70.39
N ALA A 267 -12.33 7.62 -71.00
CA ALA A 267 -10.95 8.06 -71.25
C ALA A 267 -10.71 9.48 -70.74
N ALA A 268 -9.58 9.69 -70.05
CA ALA A 268 -9.14 11.00 -69.57
C ALA A 268 -7.63 11.18 -69.75
N SER A 269 -7.19 12.35 -70.23
CA SER A 269 -5.77 12.68 -70.33
C SER A 269 -5.49 14.16 -70.02
N ASN A 270 -4.26 14.44 -69.58
CA ASN A 270 -3.79 15.79 -69.20
C ASN A 270 -4.60 16.40 -68.04
N ILE A 271 -4.69 15.67 -66.93
CA ILE A 271 -5.46 16.11 -65.75
C ILE A 271 -4.50 16.60 -64.66
N THR A 272 -4.74 17.80 -64.13
CA THR A 272 -3.99 18.36 -62.99
C THR A 272 -4.87 18.35 -61.74
N ILE A 273 -4.44 17.69 -60.67
CA ILE A 273 -5.14 17.64 -59.37
C ILE A 273 -4.47 18.65 -58.42
N ASP A 274 -5.15 19.73 -58.06
CA ASP A 274 -4.65 20.79 -57.16
C ASP A 274 -5.65 21.07 -56.02
N GLY A 275 -5.78 20.10 -55.12
CA GLY A 275 -6.67 20.14 -53.95
C GLY A 275 -8.02 19.43 -54.14
N GLY A 276 -8.25 18.77 -55.29
CA GLY A 276 -9.44 17.97 -55.58
C GLY A 276 -9.26 16.45 -55.43
N VAL A 277 -10.29 15.68 -55.79
CA VAL A 277 -10.35 14.21 -55.71
C VAL A 277 -10.70 13.59 -57.07
N LEU A 278 -9.81 12.78 -57.64
CA LEU A 278 -10.03 12.03 -58.89
C LEU A 278 -10.14 10.53 -58.60
N PHE A 279 -11.27 9.89 -58.88
CA PHE A 279 -11.42 8.43 -58.84
C PHE A 279 -11.41 7.85 -60.25
N ASN A 280 -10.46 6.95 -60.51
CA ASN A 280 -10.39 6.17 -61.73
C ASN A 280 -11.00 4.78 -61.50
N ASN A 281 -12.13 4.50 -62.15
CA ASN A 281 -12.82 3.21 -62.13
C ASN A 281 -12.70 2.52 -63.50
N SER A 282 -11.52 2.00 -63.83
CA SER A 282 -11.21 1.24 -65.06
C SER A 282 -11.30 2.04 -66.38
N ALA A 283 -10.68 3.22 -66.43
CA ALA A 283 -10.54 4.00 -67.66
C ALA A 283 -9.73 3.25 -68.75
N THR A 284 -10.14 3.35 -70.02
CA THR A 284 -9.41 2.78 -71.17
C THR A 284 -8.16 3.57 -71.52
N VAL A 285 -8.15 4.88 -71.23
CA VAL A 285 -6.99 5.77 -71.38
C VAL A 285 -6.92 6.66 -70.14
N PHE A 286 -5.76 6.64 -69.47
CA PHE A 286 -5.49 7.43 -68.26
C PHE A 286 -4.03 7.87 -68.24
N GLN A 287 -3.73 9.04 -68.82
CA GLN A 287 -2.34 9.48 -69.07
C GLN A 287 -2.14 10.95 -68.67
N ASN A 288 -0.89 11.32 -68.35
CA ASN A 288 -0.47 12.68 -67.96
C ASN A 288 -1.28 13.26 -66.79
N ILE A 289 -1.34 12.52 -65.68
CA ILE A 289 -1.98 12.97 -64.43
C ILE A 289 -0.91 13.60 -63.53
N THR A 290 -1.11 14.84 -63.12
CA THR A 290 -0.13 15.59 -62.32
C THR A 290 -0.77 16.18 -61.06
N PHE A 291 0.01 16.36 -60.00
CA PHE A 291 -0.43 17.04 -58.77
C PHE A 291 0.11 18.47 -58.73
N GLY A 292 -0.77 19.43 -58.41
CA GLY A 292 -0.43 20.83 -58.12
C GLY A 292 0.16 21.00 -56.72
N SER A 293 0.46 22.25 -56.34
CA SER A 293 1.15 22.58 -55.08
C SER A 293 0.29 22.29 -53.83
N LYS A 294 -1.05 22.32 -53.96
CA LYS A 294 -1.99 21.98 -52.89
C LYS A 294 -2.17 20.48 -52.70
N GLY A 295 -1.61 19.65 -53.58
CA GLY A 295 -1.77 18.19 -53.56
C GLY A 295 -3.16 17.77 -54.03
N GLY A 296 -3.77 16.79 -53.37
CA GLY A 296 -5.10 16.25 -53.72
C GLY A 296 -5.13 14.73 -53.72
N THR A 297 -6.29 14.13 -53.99
CA THR A 297 -6.50 12.68 -53.92
C THR A 297 -6.65 12.08 -55.31
N LEU A 298 -5.86 11.05 -55.61
CA LEU A 298 -6.03 10.16 -56.76
C LEU A 298 -6.46 8.79 -56.24
N GLY A 299 -7.72 8.43 -56.46
CA GLY A 299 -8.30 7.14 -56.10
C GLY A 299 -8.30 6.16 -57.27
N PHE A 300 -8.02 4.89 -57.00
CA PHE A 300 -8.22 3.78 -57.91
C PHE A 300 -9.30 2.86 -57.34
N ASP A 301 -10.28 2.56 -58.17
CA ASP A 301 -11.46 1.77 -57.82
C ASP A 301 -11.59 0.57 -58.77
N GLY A 302 -11.95 -0.62 -58.25
CA GLY A 302 -12.05 -1.86 -59.05
C GLY A 302 -10.76 -2.68 -59.12
N ASN A 303 -10.65 -3.61 -60.07
CA ASN A 303 -9.53 -4.58 -60.20
C ASN A 303 -8.22 -3.98 -60.75
N TYR A 304 -7.76 -2.84 -60.23
CA TYR A 304 -6.44 -2.29 -60.58
C TYR A 304 -5.31 -3.08 -59.92
N SER A 305 -4.21 -3.29 -60.66
CA SER A 305 -2.95 -3.80 -60.10
C SER A 305 -1.81 -2.85 -60.40
N LEU A 306 -1.54 -1.96 -59.45
CA LEU A 306 -0.47 -0.97 -59.52
C LEU A 306 0.85 -1.56 -59.05
N THR A 307 1.94 -1.20 -59.74
CA THR A 307 3.31 -1.54 -59.35
C THR A 307 4.16 -0.29 -59.28
N GLN A 308 5.37 -0.36 -58.68
CA GLN A 308 6.28 0.79 -58.57
C GLN A 308 6.55 1.49 -59.91
N ASN A 309 6.68 0.73 -61.00
CA ASN A 309 6.91 1.28 -62.35
C ASN A 309 5.71 2.05 -62.90
N LEU A 310 4.47 1.69 -62.50
CA LEU A 310 3.29 2.50 -62.85
C LEU A 310 3.21 3.77 -61.99
N LEU A 311 3.72 3.74 -60.76
CA LEU A 311 3.69 4.91 -59.88
C LEU A 311 4.73 5.98 -60.25
N SER A 312 5.84 5.60 -60.91
CA SER A 312 6.85 6.59 -61.36
C SER A 312 6.31 7.57 -62.40
N ASP A 313 5.22 7.22 -63.08
CA ASP A 313 4.55 8.10 -64.04
C ASP A 313 3.72 9.20 -63.34
N TYR A 314 3.45 9.06 -62.04
CA TYR A 314 2.73 10.04 -61.23
C TYR A 314 3.71 10.73 -60.27
N LYS A 315 3.95 12.04 -60.47
CA LYS A 315 4.82 12.83 -59.59
C LYS A 315 4.10 13.19 -58.28
N PHE A 316 4.21 12.35 -57.25
CA PHE A 316 3.66 12.62 -55.92
C PHE A 316 4.50 13.66 -55.15
N ASN A 317 3.83 14.66 -54.56
CA ASN A 317 4.42 15.56 -53.57
C ASN A 317 3.92 15.20 -52.16
N SER A 318 4.41 15.90 -51.12
CA SER A 318 4.06 15.61 -49.72
C SER A 318 2.56 15.74 -49.40
N ASN A 319 1.81 16.49 -50.20
CA ASN A 319 0.38 16.78 -50.01
C ASN A 319 -0.53 15.89 -50.87
N ALA A 320 0.05 14.99 -51.67
CA ALA A 320 -0.70 14.07 -52.52
C ALA A 320 -1.17 12.84 -51.73
N ILE A 321 -2.41 12.41 -52.01
CA ILE A 321 -3.04 11.22 -51.44
C ILE A 321 -3.32 10.24 -52.59
N LEU A 322 -2.85 9.00 -52.45
CA LEU A 322 -3.21 7.88 -53.32
C LEU A 322 -4.23 7.01 -52.58
N GLU A 323 -5.44 6.85 -53.11
CA GLU A 323 -6.50 6.06 -52.47
C GLU A 323 -6.79 4.76 -53.24
N LEU A 324 -6.97 3.63 -52.55
CA LEU A 324 -7.31 2.32 -53.15
C LEU A 324 -8.62 1.78 -52.59
N THR A 325 -9.58 1.43 -53.45
CA THR A 325 -10.91 0.89 -53.09
C THR A 325 -11.36 -0.25 -54.00
N ASN A 326 -12.38 -1.02 -53.58
CA ASN A 326 -13.11 -2.05 -54.32
C ASN A 326 -12.23 -3.01 -55.17
N GLY A 327 -11.22 -3.64 -54.57
CA GLY A 327 -10.36 -4.63 -55.23
C GLY A 327 -9.05 -4.07 -55.80
N ALA A 328 -8.82 -2.75 -55.70
CA ALA A 328 -7.59 -2.14 -56.20
C ALA A 328 -6.38 -2.59 -55.36
N THR A 329 -5.33 -3.05 -56.04
CA THR A 329 -4.11 -3.62 -55.45
C THR A 329 -2.89 -2.78 -55.78
N LEU A 330 -2.02 -2.55 -54.80
CA LEU A 330 -0.71 -1.91 -54.99
C LEU A 330 0.41 -2.82 -54.49
N SER A 331 1.42 -3.11 -55.32
CA SER A 331 2.56 -3.95 -54.94
C SER A 331 3.93 -3.33 -55.22
N GLY A 332 4.84 -3.41 -54.26
CA GLY A 332 6.27 -3.12 -54.43
C GLY A 332 6.67 -1.64 -54.48
N ALA A 333 5.81 -0.71 -54.05
CA ALA A 333 6.08 0.73 -54.09
C ALA A 333 6.98 1.20 -52.93
N ILE A 334 7.81 2.21 -53.20
CA ILE A 334 8.55 2.97 -52.17
C ILE A 334 7.90 4.35 -52.05
N LEU A 335 7.30 4.65 -50.90
CA LEU A 335 6.67 5.93 -50.60
C LEU A 335 7.63 6.77 -49.75
N SER A 336 8.31 7.72 -50.39
CA SER A 336 9.24 8.67 -49.74
C SER A 336 8.58 9.99 -49.32
N ALA A 337 7.39 10.30 -49.85
CA ALA A 337 6.56 11.46 -49.51
C ALA A 337 5.09 11.19 -49.90
N GLY A 338 4.14 11.95 -49.33
CA GLY A 338 2.71 11.80 -49.59
C GLY A 338 2.01 10.74 -48.72
N THR A 339 0.73 10.50 -48.98
CA THR A 339 -0.12 9.57 -48.21
C THR A 339 -0.69 8.47 -49.09
N LEU A 340 -0.53 7.21 -48.70
CA LEU A 340 -1.28 6.08 -49.25
C LEU A 340 -2.48 5.81 -48.35
N LYS A 341 -3.69 5.81 -48.90
CA LYS A 341 -4.94 5.52 -48.21
C LYS A 341 -5.55 4.23 -48.76
N ILE A 342 -5.76 3.25 -47.89
CA ILE A 342 -6.46 2.01 -48.22
C ILE A 342 -7.90 2.15 -47.72
N GLY A 343 -8.85 2.28 -48.64
CA GLY A 343 -10.28 2.31 -48.34
C GLY A 343 -10.92 0.91 -48.46
N THR A 344 -12.25 0.88 -48.56
CA THR A 344 -13.06 -0.34 -48.62
C THR A 344 -12.56 -1.31 -49.70
N ASP A 345 -12.25 -2.57 -49.33
CA ASP A 345 -11.86 -3.66 -50.24
C ASP A 345 -10.58 -3.44 -51.07
N GLY A 346 -9.78 -2.40 -50.78
CA GLY A 346 -8.44 -2.21 -51.37
C GLY A 346 -7.37 -3.12 -50.73
N SER A 347 -6.27 -3.39 -51.43
CA SER A 347 -5.14 -4.21 -50.92
C SER A 347 -3.76 -3.65 -51.28
N SER A 348 -2.75 -3.95 -50.47
CA SER A 348 -1.40 -3.40 -50.63
C SER A 348 -0.32 -4.40 -50.16
N PHE A 349 0.63 -4.77 -51.03
CA PHE A 349 1.61 -5.82 -50.77
C PHE A 349 3.07 -5.35 -50.94
N LYS A 350 3.97 -5.75 -50.04
CA LYS A 350 5.44 -5.54 -50.18
C LYS A 350 5.89 -4.07 -50.39
N ASN A 351 5.21 -3.09 -49.80
CA ASN A 351 5.56 -1.68 -49.96
C ASN A 351 6.57 -1.21 -48.89
N ILE A 352 7.40 -0.21 -49.21
CA ILE A 352 8.31 0.43 -48.25
C ILE A 352 7.82 1.86 -47.98
N ILE A 353 7.44 2.16 -46.74
CA ILE A 353 7.11 3.53 -46.32
C ILE A 353 8.35 4.16 -45.68
N ASN A 354 8.97 5.15 -46.33
CA ASN A 354 10.25 5.72 -45.92
C ASN A 354 10.18 7.26 -45.92
N GLY A 355 9.36 7.82 -45.02
CA GLY A 355 9.07 9.26 -44.89
C GLY A 355 7.62 9.66 -45.24
N GLY A 356 6.82 8.75 -45.79
CA GLY A 356 5.40 8.97 -46.12
C GLY A 356 4.40 8.54 -45.03
N SER A 357 3.11 8.68 -45.31
CA SER A 357 2.00 8.23 -44.45
C SER A 357 1.19 7.09 -45.08
N LEU A 358 0.75 6.13 -44.27
CA LEU A 358 -0.20 5.07 -44.62
C LEU A 358 -1.45 5.24 -43.76
N ILE A 359 -2.61 5.44 -44.40
CA ILE A 359 -3.92 5.50 -43.76
C ILE A 359 -4.71 4.27 -44.17
N ILE A 360 -5.37 3.62 -43.23
CA ILE A 360 -6.24 2.47 -43.48
C ILE A 360 -7.62 2.79 -42.88
N ASN A 361 -8.64 2.83 -43.75
CA ASN A 361 -10.03 3.10 -43.38
C ASN A 361 -10.86 1.82 -43.50
N TYR A 362 -11.52 1.41 -42.43
CA TYR A 362 -12.34 0.19 -42.39
C TYR A 362 -13.80 0.41 -42.84
N SER A 363 -14.41 -0.59 -43.49
CA SER A 363 -15.83 -0.62 -43.90
C SER A 363 -16.60 -1.79 -43.28
N SER A 364 -17.85 -1.54 -42.87
CA SER A 364 -18.79 -2.56 -42.36
C SER A 364 -19.08 -3.73 -43.32
N SER A 365 -18.71 -3.63 -44.60
CA SER A 365 -18.86 -4.70 -45.60
C SER A 365 -17.88 -5.87 -45.44
N TRP A 366 -16.87 -5.75 -44.57
CA TRP A 366 -15.79 -6.73 -44.41
C TRP A 366 -16.14 -7.99 -43.60
N ASN A 367 -17.40 -8.15 -43.20
CA ASN A 367 -17.91 -9.34 -42.49
C ASN A 367 -17.90 -10.63 -43.34
N ASN A 368 -17.62 -10.55 -44.65
CA ASN A 368 -17.61 -11.70 -45.58
C ASN A 368 -16.22 -12.03 -46.15
N GLY A 369 -15.14 -11.89 -45.35
CA GLY A 369 -13.83 -12.46 -45.70
C GLY A 369 -12.88 -11.58 -46.54
N GLY A 370 -13.29 -10.35 -46.89
CA GLY A 370 -12.42 -9.34 -47.49
C GLY A 370 -11.67 -8.53 -46.44
N LYS A 371 -10.64 -9.10 -45.80
CA LYS A 371 -9.75 -8.33 -44.92
C LYS A 371 -8.71 -7.58 -45.78
N PRO A 372 -8.39 -6.29 -45.51
CA PRO A 372 -7.26 -5.63 -46.17
C PRO A 372 -5.98 -6.41 -45.86
N ASN A 373 -5.28 -6.84 -46.89
CA ASN A 373 -4.07 -7.65 -46.77
C ASN A 373 -2.84 -6.74 -46.94
N LEU A 374 -2.02 -6.59 -45.89
CA LEU A 374 -0.83 -5.72 -45.83
C LEU A 374 0.50 -6.50 -45.98
N TYR A 375 0.44 -7.75 -46.42
CA TYR A 375 1.56 -8.70 -46.35
C TYR A 375 2.87 -8.12 -46.92
N GLY A 376 3.90 -8.04 -46.06
CA GLY A 376 5.25 -7.63 -46.44
C GLY A 376 5.51 -6.11 -46.52
N THR A 377 4.60 -5.25 -46.06
CA THR A 377 4.86 -3.79 -45.97
C THR A 377 5.87 -3.51 -44.84
N ILE A 378 6.94 -2.77 -45.14
CA ILE A 378 8.05 -2.48 -44.22
C ILE A 378 8.20 -0.96 -44.08
N PHE A 379 8.42 -0.45 -42.88
CA PHE A 379 8.83 0.96 -42.68
C PHE A 379 10.35 1.08 -42.84
N GLY A 380 10.79 2.00 -43.69
CA GLY A 380 12.21 2.26 -43.98
C GLY A 380 12.92 3.04 -42.88
N SER A 381 14.23 3.30 -43.06
CA SER A 381 15.09 3.94 -42.06
C SER A 381 14.71 5.38 -41.69
N ASN A 382 13.95 6.07 -42.53
CA ASN A 382 13.47 7.44 -42.27
C ASN A 382 12.12 7.47 -41.51
N GLY A 383 11.56 6.32 -41.13
CA GLY A 383 10.27 6.22 -40.44
C GLY A 383 9.05 6.41 -41.35
N GLY A 384 7.86 6.56 -40.74
CA GLY A 384 6.60 6.84 -41.43
C GLY A 384 5.41 6.94 -40.46
N THR A 385 4.25 7.39 -40.94
CA THR A 385 3.02 7.44 -40.10
C THR A 385 2.06 6.32 -40.50
N LEU A 386 1.53 5.57 -39.54
CA LEU A 386 0.45 4.59 -39.76
C LEU A 386 -0.81 5.06 -39.02
N ILE A 387 -1.86 5.41 -39.74
CA ILE A 387 -3.14 5.79 -39.15
C ILE A 387 -4.13 4.67 -39.43
N LEU A 388 -4.69 4.08 -38.38
CA LEU A 388 -5.77 3.11 -38.48
C LEU A 388 -7.08 3.80 -38.03
N GLN A 389 -7.98 4.05 -38.98
CA GLN A 389 -9.28 4.67 -38.71
C GLN A 389 -10.38 3.60 -38.87
N GLN A 390 -11.24 3.41 -37.86
CA GLN A 390 -12.15 2.25 -37.84
C GLN A 390 -13.61 2.65 -37.54
N GLY A 391 -14.51 2.07 -38.34
CA GLY A 391 -15.87 1.68 -37.95
C GLY A 391 -15.94 0.16 -37.77
N VAL A 392 -16.68 -0.29 -36.74
CA VAL A 392 -17.01 -1.68 -36.33
C VAL A 392 -15.94 -2.75 -36.60
N TRP A 393 -15.14 -3.08 -35.59
CA TRP A 393 -14.18 -4.18 -35.62
C TRP A 393 -14.86 -5.45 -35.08
N ASP A 394 -15.31 -6.34 -35.96
CA ASP A 394 -15.71 -7.71 -35.55
C ASP A 394 -14.46 -8.62 -35.57
N GLY A 395 -13.65 -8.53 -34.51
CA GLY A 395 -12.73 -9.60 -34.11
C GLY A 395 -11.60 -10.00 -35.07
N GLY A 396 -11.15 -9.12 -35.98
CA GLY A 396 -9.99 -9.39 -36.83
C GLY A 396 -8.66 -8.98 -36.20
N GLU A 397 -7.88 -9.94 -35.69
CA GLU A 397 -6.55 -9.72 -35.08
C GLU A 397 -5.60 -8.91 -36.00
N ILE A 398 -4.98 -7.82 -35.49
CA ILE A 398 -3.69 -7.35 -36.01
C ILE A 398 -2.62 -8.22 -35.33
N SER A 399 -2.49 -9.45 -35.80
CA SER A 399 -1.40 -10.33 -35.42
C SER A 399 -0.14 -9.94 -36.21
N GLN A 400 1.02 -9.83 -35.56
CA GLN A 400 2.35 -9.68 -36.18
C GLN A 400 2.70 -8.30 -36.79
N LEU A 401 2.54 -7.20 -36.04
CA LEU A 401 3.39 -6.00 -36.26
C LEU A 401 4.82 -6.29 -35.74
N ASN A 402 5.50 -7.28 -36.35
CA ASN A 402 6.89 -7.59 -36.05
C ASN A 402 7.80 -6.64 -36.84
N GLY A 403 8.60 -5.82 -36.14
CA GLY A 403 9.65 -5.01 -36.76
C GLY A 403 9.27 -3.57 -37.13
N LEU A 404 8.44 -2.90 -36.32
CA LEU A 404 8.32 -1.43 -36.38
C LEU A 404 9.61 -0.80 -35.86
N ASN A 405 10.63 -0.80 -36.72
CA ASN A 405 11.90 -0.14 -36.47
C ASN A 405 11.64 1.38 -36.48
N SER A 406 11.99 2.05 -35.39
CA SER A 406 12.10 3.52 -35.17
C SER A 406 11.23 4.46 -36.03
N ASN A 407 10.38 5.26 -35.35
CA ASN A 407 9.57 6.37 -35.89
C ASN A 407 8.31 5.95 -36.67
N VAL A 408 7.52 5.03 -36.12
CA VAL A 408 6.13 4.78 -36.56
C VAL A 408 5.17 5.37 -35.54
N HIS A 409 4.41 6.40 -35.93
CA HIS A 409 3.28 6.90 -35.15
C HIS A 409 2.03 6.09 -35.50
N LEU A 410 1.52 5.31 -34.55
CA LEU A 410 0.23 4.62 -34.66
C LEU A 410 -0.84 5.44 -33.95
N PHE A 411 -1.84 5.89 -34.69
CA PHE A 411 -3.04 6.55 -34.16
C PHE A 411 -4.24 5.62 -34.29
N LEU A 412 -4.85 5.27 -33.17
CA LEU A 412 -6.17 4.62 -33.10
C LEU A 412 -7.19 5.70 -32.73
N VAL A 413 -8.11 6.04 -33.63
CA VAL A 413 -9.13 7.08 -33.42
C VAL A 413 -10.52 6.43 -33.44
N ASN A 414 -11.22 6.43 -32.30
CA ASN A 414 -12.60 5.95 -32.17
C ASN A 414 -13.61 7.11 -32.05
N GLY A 415 -14.73 7.03 -32.79
CA GLY A 415 -15.85 7.99 -32.72
C GLY A 415 -16.68 7.88 -31.43
N GLU A 416 -17.44 8.93 -31.10
CA GLU A 416 -17.98 9.17 -29.75
C GLU A 416 -19.11 8.27 -29.23
N GLU A 417 -19.68 7.31 -29.99
CA GLU A 417 -20.89 6.60 -29.50
C GLU A 417 -20.93 5.08 -29.77
N THR A 418 -21.19 4.33 -28.69
CA THR A 418 -21.92 3.04 -28.57
C THR A 418 -21.43 1.74 -29.22
N TYR A 419 -20.36 1.69 -30.02
CA TYR A 419 -19.93 0.43 -30.66
C TYR A 419 -18.68 -0.22 -30.03
N LYS A 420 -18.65 -1.57 -29.97
CA LYS A 420 -17.50 -2.38 -29.49
C LYS A 420 -16.21 -1.88 -30.15
N GLY A 421 -15.30 -1.31 -29.36
CA GLY A 421 -14.14 -0.60 -29.89
C GLY A 421 -12.98 -1.52 -30.30
N GLY A 422 -12.15 -1.01 -31.20
CA GLY A 422 -10.92 -1.67 -31.64
C GLY A 422 -9.83 -1.67 -30.55
N GLY A 423 -8.85 -2.57 -30.67
CA GLY A 423 -7.89 -2.80 -29.60
C GLY A 423 -6.62 -3.57 -29.94
N LEU A 424 -5.54 -3.34 -29.20
CA LEU A 424 -4.31 -4.13 -29.32
C LEU A 424 -4.44 -5.41 -28.50
N ASN A 425 -4.26 -6.57 -29.14
CA ASN A 425 -4.27 -7.88 -28.48
C ASN A 425 -2.96 -8.60 -28.79
N ASN A 426 -2.33 -9.27 -27.81
CA ASN A 426 -1.13 -10.11 -28.03
C ASN A 426 0.03 -9.38 -28.72
N THR A 427 0.25 -8.11 -28.40
CA THR A 427 1.16 -7.22 -29.14
C THR A 427 2.44 -6.93 -28.36
N ASN A 428 3.59 -6.90 -29.05
CA ASN A 428 4.87 -6.42 -28.51
C ASN A 428 5.21 -5.06 -29.14
N ILE A 429 5.16 -3.99 -28.35
CA ILE A 429 5.44 -2.63 -28.80
C ILE A 429 6.93 -2.34 -28.61
N THR A 430 7.63 -2.04 -29.71
CA THR A 430 9.05 -1.62 -29.76
C THR A 430 9.27 -0.30 -30.49
N SER A 431 8.19 0.33 -30.98
CA SER A 431 8.20 1.61 -31.71
C SER A 431 8.32 2.81 -30.77
N GLN A 432 8.99 3.89 -31.18
CA GLN A 432 9.25 5.06 -30.31
C GLN A 432 8.00 5.68 -29.68
N TYR A 433 6.87 5.78 -30.41
CA TYR A 433 5.66 6.43 -29.90
C TYR A 433 4.38 5.82 -30.47
N VAL A 434 3.44 5.42 -29.62
CA VAL A 434 2.13 4.88 -29.95
C VAL A 434 1.07 5.64 -29.15
N THR A 435 0.04 6.14 -29.83
CA THR A 435 -1.04 6.88 -29.17
C THR A 435 -2.38 6.24 -29.52
N ALA A 436 -3.14 5.85 -28.50
CA ALA A 436 -4.45 5.23 -28.62
C ALA A 436 -5.51 6.11 -27.93
N SER A 437 -6.49 6.61 -28.68
CA SER A 437 -7.51 7.52 -28.15
C SER A 437 -8.94 7.12 -28.52
N GLY A 438 -9.83 7.13 -27.51
CA GLY A 438 -11.28 7.05 -27.69
C GLY A 438 -11.97 6.01 -26.78
N GLY A 439 -13.25 6.27 -26.48
CA GLY A 439 -14.01 5.71 -25.34
C GLY A 439 -14.23 4.19 -25.26
N ASN A 440 -13.86 3.43 -26.31
CA ASN A 440 -13.98 1.96 -26.32
C ASN A 440 -12.66 1.25 -26.72
N THR A 441 -11.52 1.94 -26.65
CA THR A 441 -10.23 1.33 -27.03
C THR A 441 -9.80 0.28 -26.01
N SER A 442 -9.57 -0.98 -26.42
CA SER A 442 -9.13 -2.05 -25.51
C SER A 442 -7.69 -2.49 -25.77
N VAL A 443 -6.82 -2.52 -24.76
CA VAL A 443 -5.47 -3.10 -24.83
C VAL A 443 -5.46 -4.36 -23.98
N TYR A 444 -5.10 -5.49 -24.57
CA TYR A 444 -5.11 -6.78 -23.89
C TYR A 444 -3.84 -7.58 -24.21
N ASN A 445 -3.28 -8.26 -23.22
CA ASN A 445 -2.10 -9.12 -23.36
C ASN A 445 -0.95 -8.47 -24.17
N THR A 446 -0.54 -7.27 -23.77
CA THR A 446 0.39 -6.42 -24.54
C THR A 446 1.66 -6.17 -23.74
N SER A 447 2.82 -6.23 -24.40
CA SER A 447 4.11 -5.83 -23.81
C SER A 447 4.60 -4.51 -24.40
N ILE A 448 5.05 -3.59 -23.55
CA ILE A 448 5.62 -2.29 -23.92
C ILE A 448 7.12 -2.34 -23.58
N ASN A 449 7.99 -2.26 -24.58
CA ASN A 449 9.44 -2.51 -24.44
C ASN A 449 10.29 -1.24 -24.58
N THR A 450 11.61 -1.39 -24.51
CA THR A 450 12.58 -0.29 -24.48
C THR A 450 12.38 0.70 -25.63
N GLY A 451 12.26 1.98 -25.27
CA GLY A 451 12.09 3.08 -26.21
C GLY A 451 10.65 3.31 -26.66
N ALA A 452 9.69 2.47 -26.25
CA ALA A 452 8.29 2.65 -26.59
C ALA A 452 7.55 3.55 -25.59
N HIS A 453 6.78 4.50 -26.12
CA HIS A 453 5.82 5.30 -25.37
C HIS A 453 4.40 4.92 -25.82
N PHE A 454 3.50 4.61 -24.89
CA PHE A 454 2.11 4.27 -25.17
C PHE A 454 1.18 5.20 -24.38
N ASP A 455 0.36 5.98 -25.06
CA ASP A 455 -0.64 6.85 -24.44
C ASP A 455 -2.05 6.27 -24.63
N LEU A 456 -2.83 6.09 -23.56
CA LEU A 456 -4.21 5.61 -23.61
C LEU A 456 -5.19 6.64 -23.02
N TYR A 457 -6.12 7.13 -23.85
CA TYR A 457 -7.18 8.06 -23.45
C TYR A 457 -8.56 7.37 -23.45
N TYR A 458 -9.29 7.40 -22.32
CA TYR A 458 -10.67 6.90 -22.19
C TYR A 458 -10.88 5.40 -22.52
N GLY A 459 -9.84 4.57 -22.48
CA GLY A 459 -9.88 3.16 -22.87
C GLY A 459 -9.77 2.14 -21.72
N ARG A 460 -9.76 0.85 -22.06
CA ARG A 460 -9.56 -0.28 -21.14
C ARG A 460 -8.22 -0.97 -21.43
N ALA A 461 -7.34 -1.10 -20.45
CA ALA A 461 -6.13 -1.92 -20.52
C ALA A 461 -6.28 -3.14 -19.61
N SER A 462 -5.90 -4.33 -20.05
CA SER A 462 -5.93 -5.55 -19.24
C SER A 462 -4.74 -6.46 -19.58
N ASN A 463 -4.06 -7.03 -18.58
CA ASN A 463 -2.90 -7.91 -18.79
C ASN A 463 -1.80 -7.22 -19.64
N VAL A 464 -1.35 -6.04 -19.19
CA VAL A 464 -0.31 -5.26 -19.88
C VAL A 464 0.99 -5.31 -19.10
N THR A 465 2.09 -5.70 -19.76
CA THR A 465 3.44 -5.74 -19.18
C THR A 465 4.30 -4.60 -19.71
N ILE A 466 4.79 -3.72 -18.84
CA ILE A 466 5.69 -2.62 -19.20
C ILE A 466 7.12 -3.02 -18.82
N ASN A 467 7.91 -3.40 -19.82
CA ASN A 467 9.29 -3.85 -19.65
C ASN A 467 10.28 -2.67 -19.58
N SER A 468 11.55 -2.99 -19.30
CA SER A 468 12.67 -2.05 -19.19
C SER A 468 12.68 -0.95 -20.26
N GLY A 469 12.55 0.31 -19.86
CA GLY A 469 12.58 1.47 -20.76
C GLY A 469 11.33 1.69 -21.62
N GLY A 470 10.25 0.94 -21.38
CA GLY A 470 8.91 1.24 -21.91
C GLY A 470 8.18 2.25 -21.01
N ASN A 471 7.33 3.08 -21.61
CA ASN A 471 6.53 4.10 -20.92
C ASN A 471 5.05 3.95 -21.26
N PHE A 472 4.18 3.91 -20.25
CA PHE A 472 2.73 3.82 -20.41
C PHE A 472 2.01 4.98 -19.72
N ASN A 473 1.34 5.84 -20.47
CA ASN A 473 0.56 6.94 -19.92
C ASN A 473 -0.94 6.62 -20.00
N LEU A 474 -1.63 6.67 -18.87
CA LEU A 474 -3.05 6.44 -18.73
C LEU A 474 -3.76 7.76 -18.44
N TYR A 475 -4.68 8.17 -19.32
CA TYR A 475 -5.38 9.45 -19.25
C TYR A 475 -6.89 9.28 -19.03
N ASN A 476 -7.48 10.18 -18.23
CA ASN A 476 -8.92 10.47 -18.07
C ASN A 476 -9.90 9.27 -18.10
N SER A 477 -10.41 8.87 -16.93
CA SER A 477 -11.45 7.82 -16.78
C SER A 477 -11.14 6.48 -17.48
N ALA A 478 -9.90 6.25 -17.88
CA ALA A 478 -9.46 4.96 -18.41
C ALA A 478 -9.42 3.91 -17.29
N TYR A 479 -9.69 2.66 -17.67
CA TYR A 479 -9.71 1.49 -16.77
C TYR A 479 -8.50 0.61 -17.07
N ALA A 480 -7.74 0.22 -16.06
CA ALA A 480 -6.60 -0.68 -16.22
C ALA A 480 -6.70 -1.87 -15.25
N ASP A 481 -6.36 -3.06 -15.72
CA ASP A 481 -6.48 -4.32 -14.97
C ASP A 481 -5.28 -5.22 -15.23
N ASP A 482 -4.85 -5.97 -14.23
CA ASP A 482 -3.68 -6.85 -14.30
C ASP A 482 -2.47 -6.22 -15.00
N ILE A 483 -2.04 -5.05 -14.52
CA ILE A 483 -0.89 -4.32 -15.07
C ILE A 483 0.39 -4.78 -14.37
N ILE A 484 1.44 -5.10 -15.13
CA ILE A 484 2.74 -5.52 -14.59
C ILE A 484 3.81 -4.54 -15.06
N LEU A 485 4.46 -3.83 -14.13
CA LEU A 485 5.63 -3.01 -14.44
C LEU A 485 6.89 -3.82 -14.12
N ASN A 486 7.74 -4.03 -15.11
CA ASN A 486 9.00 -4.78 -15.03
C ASN A 486 10.16 -3.91 -15.52
N ASN A 487 10.65 -3.01 -14.67
CA ASN A 487 11.65 -1.97 -14.99
C ASN A 487 11.19 -0.88 -15.99
N GLY A 488 9.88 -0.81 -16.27
CA GLY A 488 9.26 0.22 -17.09
C GLY A 488 8.56 1.31 -16.27
N SER A 489 8.09 2.36 -16.95
CA SER A 489 7.42 3.50 -16.31
C SER A 489 5.95 3.57 -16.69
N MET A 490 5.08 3.94 -15.73
CA MET A 490 3.68 4.26 -15.96
C MET A 490 3.34 5.62 -15.35
N ASN A 491 2.62 6.47 -16.09
CA ASN A 491 2.07 7.72 -15.56
C ASN A 491 0.55 7.73 -15.67
N VAL A 492 -0.14 8.06 -14.58
CA VAL A 492 -1.60 8.24 -14.55
C VAL A 492 -1.89 9.73 -14.45
N ILE A 493 -2.41 10.28 -15.54
CA ILE A 493 -2.55 11.72 -15.75
C ILE A 493 -4.03 12.08 -15.82
N TYR A 494 -4.47 12.94 -14.90
CA TYR A 494 -5.82 13.46 -14.89
C TYR A 494 -5.87 14.88 -15.48
N THR A 495 -6.76 15.11 -16.44
CA THR A 495 -7.08 16.43 -16.99
C THR A 495 -8.52 16.79 -16.62
N LYS A 496 -8.78 18.07 -16.33
CA LYS A 496 -9.91 18.60 -15.55
C LYS A 496 -11.35 18.34 -16.07
N ASP A 497 -11.56 17.60 -17.16
CA ASP A 497 -12.78 17.69 -17.96
C ASP A 497 -13.93 16.71 -17.59
N ARG A 498 -13.75 15.73 -16.70
CA ARG A 498 -14.85 14.87 -16.16
C ARG A 498 -14.55 14.31 -14.76
N GLU A 499 -15.58 14.14 -13.94
CA GLU A 499 -15.57 13.97 -12.47
C GLU A 499 -14.75 12.79 -11.87
N ASN A 500 -14.19 11.84 -12.63
CA ASN A 500 -13.51 10.65 -12.10
C ASN A 500 -12.11 10.40 -12.70
N GLY A 501 -11.10 10.25 -11.82
CA GLY A 501 -9.73 9.82 -12.16
C GLY A 501 -9.67 8.41 -12.79
N ALA A 502 -8.51 7.99 -13.27
CA ALA A 502 -8.36 6.65 -13.84
C ALA A 502 -8.52 5.55 -12.77
N TYR A 503 -9.08 4.41 -13.17
CA TYR A 503 -9.32 3.28 -12.28
C TYR A 503 -8.36 2.13 -12.60
N ILE A 504 -7.69 1.59 -11.58
CA ILE A 504 -6.76 0.47 -11.71
C ILE A 504 -7.21 -0.63 -10.74
N SER A 505 -7.65 -1.79 -11.25
CA SER A 505 -8.07 -2.91 -10.40
C SER A 505 -6.88 -3.65 -9.81
N ASN A 506 -5.95 -4.14 -10.65
CA ASN A 506 -4.77 -4.88 -10.19
C ASN A 506 -3.50 -4.32 -10.84
N ILE A 507 -2.48 -4.05 -10.03
CA ILE A 507 -1.17 -3.62 -10.52
C ILE A 507 -0.04 -4.26 -9.70
N THR A 508 0.96 -4.80 -10.39
CA THR A 508 2.19 -5.36 -9.81
C THR A 508 3.40 -4.56 -10.29
N ILE A 509 4.22 -4.09 -9.36
CA ILE A 509 5.37 -3.21 -9.62
C ILE A 509 6.65 -3.94 -9.20
N ASN A 510 7.51 -4.25 -10.17
CA ASN A 510 8.77 -4.98 -9.98
C ASN A 510 10.00 -4.08 -10.19
N SER A 511 11.18 -4.63 -9.85
CA SER A 511 12.45 -3.89 -9.74
C SER A 511 12.73 -2.89 -10.85
N GLY A 512 13.01 -1.65 -10.42
CA GLY A 512 13.37 -0.52 -11.27
C GLY A 512 12.20 0.12 -12.03
N ALA A 513 10.96 -0.35 -11.81
CA ALA A 513 9.77 0.28 -12.36
C ALA A 513 9.45 1.62 -11.68
N VAL A 514 8.78 2.50 -12.41
CA VAL A 514 8.30 3.81 -11.91
C VAL A 514 6.80 3.93 -12.14
N LEU A 515 6.02 4.23 -11.09
CA LEU A 515 4.61 4.60 -11.23
C LEU A 515 4.39 6.00 -10.65
N ASN A 516 3.90 6.93 -11.47
CA ASN A 516 3.51 8.27 -11.03
C ASN A 516 2.00 8.47 -11.24
N THR A 517 1.27 8.95 -10.24
CA THR A 517 -0.16 9.27 -10.38
C THR A 517 -0.45 10.69 -9.94
N THR A 518 -1.35 11.37 -10.66
CA THR A 518 -1.87 12.71 -10.29
C THR A 518 -3.30 12.69 -9.78
N SER A 519 -4.09 11.67 -10.16
CA SER A 519 -5.38 11.31 -9.58
C SER A 519 -5.75 9.89 -10.01
N ALA A 520 -5.67 8.91 -9.10
CA ALA A 520 -5.93 7.50 -9.42
C ALA A 520 -6.70 6.77 -8.31
N ASN A 521 -7.63 5.89 -8.72
CA ASN A 521 -8.29 4.94 -7.84
C ASN A 521 -7.69 3.56 -8.09
N ILE A 522 -6.90 3.06 -7.14
CA ILE A 522 -6.20 1.77 -7.21
C ILE A 522 -6.86 0.81 -6.23
N GLU A 523 -7.34 -0.33 -6.73
CA GLU A 523 -8.00 -1.35 -5.92
C GLU A 523 -7.00 -2.28 -5.24
N ASN A 524 -6.11 -2.92 -5.99
CA ASN A 524 -5.08 -3.82 -5.48
C ASN A 524 -3.71 -3.51 -6.08
N MET A 525 -2.73 -3.20 -5.22
CA MET A 525 -1.34 -2.99 -5.59
C MET A 525 -0.43 -4.01 -4.91
N ILE A 526 0.45 -4.65 -5.69
CA ILE A 526 1.58 -5.43 -5.19
C ILE A 526 2.86 -4.70 -5.57
N PHE A 527 3.59 -4.18 -4.59
CA PHE A 527 4.85 -3.46 -4.78
C PHE A 527 6.01 -4.34 -4.33
N ASN A 528 6.69 -4.99 -5.29
CA ASN A 528 7.82 -5.85 -5.01
C ASN A 528 9.14 -5.07 -4.98
N ASN A 529 9.34 -4.12 -5.90
CA ASN A 529 10.50 -3.22 -5.94
C ASN A 529 10.28 -2.10 -6.98
N GLY A 530 10.92 -0.93 -6.84
CA GLY A 530 10.73 0.21 -7.77
C GLY A 530 10.61 1.58 -7.09
N ILE A 531 10.04 2.55 -7.78
CA ILE A 531 9.67 3.89 -7.28
C ILE A 531 8.19 4.11 -7.57
N VAL A 532 7.40 4.47 -6.56
CA VAL A 532 5.99 4.82 -6.76
C VAL A 532 5.71 6.13 -6.05
N ASN A 533 5.14 7.07 -6.82
CA ASN A 533 4.68 8.37 -6.34
C ASN A 533 3.19 8.51 -6.61
N ILE A 534 2.39 8.40 -5.55
CA ILE A 534 0.94 8.62 -5.64
C ILE A 534 0.62 10.01 -5.13
N ILE A 535 0.01 10.84 -5.99
CA ILE A 535 -0.50 12.16 -5.63
C ILE A 535 -1.99 12.17 -5.91
N ALA A 536 -2.79 12.43 -4.87
CA ALA A 536 -4.26 12.49 -4.89
C ALA A 536 -4.95 11.21 -5.40
N GLY A 537 -5.84 10.61 -4.60
CA GLY A 537 -6.53 9.39 -5.02
C GLY A 537 -6.97 8.48 -3.89
N TYR A 538 -7.36 7.26 -4.28
CA TYR A 538 -7.84 6.22 -3.37
C TYR A 538 -7.03 4.93 -3.59
N LEU A 539 -6.40 4.40 -2.54
CA LEU A 539 -5.67 3.14 -2.56
C LEU A 539 -6.34 2.16 -1.59
N ARG A 540 -7.13 1.22 -2.14
CA ARG A 540 -7.92 0.27 -1.34
C ARG A 540 -7.06 -0.77 -0.65
N SER A 541 -6.18 -1.40 -1.40
CA SER A 541 -5.34 -2.51 -0.94
C SER A 541 -3.93 -2.37 -1.50
N ALA A 542 -2.92 -2.40 -0.65
CA ALA A 542 -1.53 -2.39 -1.06
C ALA A 542 -0.69 -3.37 -0.23
N GLN A 543 0.05 -4.24 -0.90
CA GLN A 543 1.07 -5.09 -0.30
C GLN A 543 2.45 -4.64 -0.75
N ILE A 544 3.27 -4.22 0.19
CA ILE A 544 4.58 -3.60 -0.04
C ILE A 544 5.66 -4.58 0.44
N ASN A 545 6.30 -5.28 -0.51
CA ASN A 545 7.26 -6.35 -0.26
C ASN A 545 8.72 -5.95 -0.58
N SER A 546 8.98 -4.66 -0.80
CA SER A 546 10.26 -4.11 -1.27
C SER A 546 11.15 -3.61 -0.13
N THR A 547 12.45 -3.43 -0.37
CA THR A 547 13.33 -2.63 0.51
C THR A 547 13.34 -1.13 0.15
N ASN A 548 12.63 -0.73 -0.91
CA ASN A 548 12.62 0.66 -1.39
C ASN A 548 11.56 1.51 -0.69
N THR A 549 11.75 2.82 -0.80
CA THR A 549 10.87 3.85 -0.27
C THR A 549 9.68 4.11 -1.20
N PHE A 550 8.47 4.12 -0.64
CA PHE A 550 7.20 4.43 -1.29
C PHE A 550 6.67 5.77 -0.77
N TYR A 551 6.22 6.65 -1.66
CA TYR A 551 5.63 7.94 -1.29
C TYR A 551 4.17 8.03 -1.76
N ALA A 552 3.27 8.34 -0.83
CA ALA A 552 1.89 8.70 -1.16
C ALA A 552 1.50 10.01 -0.48
N SER A 553 0.84 10.89 -1.24
CA SER A 553 0.42 12.20 -0.77
C SER A 553 -1.04 12.48 -1.11
N ASN A 554 -1.78 13.13 -0.20
CA ASN A 554 -3.21 13.44 -0.39
C ASN A 554 -4.07 12.22 -0.77
N THR A 555 -3.69 11.03 -0.30
CA THR A 555 -4.27 9.74 -0.69
C THR A 555 -5.09 9.17 0.47
N ILE A 556 -6.22 8.54 0.15
CA ILE A 556 -7.04 7.79 1.10
C ILE A 556 -6.60 6.32 1.08
N LEU A 557 -6.38 5.72 2.24
CA LEU A 557 -5.88 4.35 2.40
C LEU A 557 -6.88 3.50 3.18
N ARG A 558 -7.07 2.24 2.77
CA ARG A 558 -7.97 1.30 3.46
C ARG A 558 -7.27 0.08 4.05
N ARG A 559 -6.55 -0.68 3.22
CA ARG A 559 -5.79 -1.86 3.63
C ARG A 559 -4.35 -1.77 3.14
N VAL A 560 -3.38 -1.73 4.04
CA VAL A 560 -1.96 -1.67 3.69
C VAL A 560 -1.18 -2.69 4.49
N GLU A 561 -0.39 -3.50 3.80
CA GLU A 561 0.54 -4.44 4.40
C GLU A 561 1.97 -4.08 3.98
N ILE A 562 2.84 -3.82 4.97
CA ILE A 562 4.23 -3.40 4.77
C ILE A 562 5.14 -4.50 5.29
N ASN A 563 6.01 -5.03 4.43
CA ASN A 563 6.90 -6.16 4.69
C ASN A 563 8.35 -5.84 4.27
N SER A 564 9.27 -6.77 4.54
CA SER A 564 10.62 -6.81 3.95
C SER A 564 11.49 -5.55 4.14
N ASN A 565 11.36 -4.84 5.27
CA ASN A 565 12.00 -3.55 5.51
C ASN A 565 11.61 -2.41 4.54
N ALA A 566 10.43 -2.50 3.92
CA ALA A 566 9.91 -1.40 3.09
C ALA A 566 9.68 -0.15 3.92
N VAL A 567 9.78 1.04 3.31
CA VAL A 567 9.43 2.31 3.96
C VAL A 567 8.31 2.98 3.18
N LEU A 568 7.19 3.29 3.81
CA LEU A 568 6.10 4.08 3.24
C LEU A 568 6.00 5.43 3.94
N HIS A 569 6.20 6.52 3.19
CA HIS A 569 5.93 7.88 3.67
C HIS A 569 4.58 8.37 3.16
N LEU A 570 3.70 8.72 4.10
CA LEU A 570 2.39 9.31 3.88
C LEU A 570 2.43 10.80 4.20
N LEU A 571 2.19 11.62 3.17
CA LEU A 571 2.17 13.08 3.26
C LEU A 571 0.73 13.60 3.17
N ASN A 572 0.22 14.28 4.20
CA ASN A 572 -1.13 14.87 4.21
C ASN A 572 -2.26 13.87 3.91
N ILE A 573 -2.54 12.99 4.88
CA ILE A 573 -3.66 12.03 4.74
C ILE A 573 -4.99 12.81 4.70
N LYS A 574 -5.82 12.51 3.69
CA LYS A 574 -7.21 12.98 3.65
C LYS A 574 -8.09 11.95 4.31
N ASN A 575 -8.95 12.37 5.24
CA ASN A 575 -9.97 11.47 5.77
C ASN A 575 -10.93 11.04 4.65
N ALA A 576 -11.15 9.74 4.53
CA ALA A 576 -12.38 9.25 3.96
C ALA A 576 -13.53 9.83 4.80
N GLN A 577 -14.50 10.46 4.15
CA GLN A 577 -15.80 10.68 4.78
C GLN A 577 -16.34 9.26 5.06
N HIS A 578 -16.35 8.83 6.33
CA HIS A 578 -16.67 7.48 6.84
C HIS A 578 -15.48 6.55 7.12
N ASN A 579 -15.71 5.66 8.09
CA ASN A 579 -14.86 4.67 8.77
C ASN A 579 -14.01 3.73 7.88
N ASP A 580 -13.33 4.22 6.84
CA ASP A 580 -12.80 3.39 5.74
C ASP A 580 -11.29 3.05 5.83
N SER A 581 -10.55 3.52 6.85
CA SER A 581 -9.19 3.02 7.14
C SER A 581 -9.28 1.73 7.93
N GLU A 582 -9.51 0.58 7.28
CA GLU A 582 -9.92 -0.63 7.99
C GLU A 582 -8.77 -1.48 8.56
N PHE A 583 -7.58 -1.56 7.94
CA PHE A 583 -6.47 -2.40 8.44
C PHE A 583 -5.08 -1.96 7.93
N ILE A 584 -4.18 -1.56 8.85
CA ILE A 584 -2.74 -1.38 8.55
C ILE A 584 -1.96 -2.49 9.23
N THR A 585 -1.08 -3.16 8.49
CA THR A 585 -0.21 -4.20 9.02
C THR A 585 1.24 -3.90 8.65
N ILE A 586 2.12 -3.84 9.63
CA ILE A 586 3.54 -3.51 9.47
C ILE A 586 4.36 -4.64 10.08
N ASN A 587 5.03 -5.41 9.24
CA ASN A 587 5.73 -6.63 9.60
C ASN A 587 7.16 -6.61 9.06
N ASN A 588 7.97 -7.57 9.52
CA ASN A 588 9.26 -7.92 8.91
C ASN A 588 10.19 -6.70 8.70
N GLY A 589 10.26 -5.82 9.70
CA GLY A 589 11.08 -4.59 9.67
C GLY A 589 10.55 -3.43 8.82
N GLY A 590 9.35 -3.55 8.24
CA GLY A 590 8.72 -2.47 7.47
C GLY A 590 8.50 -1.20 8.30
N THR A 591 8.49 -0.04 7.66
CA THR A 591 8.30 1.28 8.28
C THR A 591 7.13 2.02 7.63
N LEU A 592 6.23 2.56 8.44
CA LEU A 592 5.22 3.54 8.03
C LEU A 592 5.52 4.88 8.67
N ASP A 593 5.70 5.93 7.86
CA ASP A 593 5.89 7.30 8.32
C ASP A 593 4.69 8.15 7.90
N VAL A 594 3.96 8.68 8.87
CA VAL A 594 2.86 9.63 8.64
C VAL A 594 3.34 11.03 8.99
N ILE A 595 3.35 11.89 7.98
CA ILE A 595 3.81 13.28 8.06
C ILE A 595 2.67 14.19 7.60
N ASN A 596 2.16 15.01 8.52
CA ASN A 596 1.13 16.01 8.21
C ASN A 596 1.73 17.42 8.12
N ALA A 597 1.31 18.17 7.11
CA ALA A 597 1.66 19.57 6.86
C ALA A 597 0.45 20.51 7.09
N ASP A 598 0.71 21.81 7.08
CA ASP A 598 -0.27 22.87 7.34
C ASP A 598 -1.50 22.74 6.42
N ASN A 599 -2.70 22.65 7.03
CA ASN A 599 -4.05 22.49 6.45
C ASN A 599 -4.61 21.06 6.31
N ALA A 600 -4.02 20.04 6.95
CA ALA A 600 -4.58 18.68 6.95
C ALA A 600 -5.77 18.50 7.93
N ILE A 601 -6.77 17.69 7.55
CA ILE A 601 -7.84 17.20 8.46
C ILE A 601 -7.22 16.19 9.43
N ASN A 602 -7.67 16.13 10.70
CA ASN A 602 -7.20 15.15 11.69
C ASN A 602 -7.26 13.72 11.12
N PRO A 603 -6.12 13.05 10.84
CA PRO A 603 -6.16 11.71 10.27
C PRO A 603 -6.74 10.73 11.29
N LEU A 604 -7.69 9.90 10.83
CA LEU A 604 -8.21 8.77 11.59
C LEU A 604 -7.60 7.46 11.04
N ILE A 605 -6.84 6.78 11.88
CA ILE A 605 -6.22 5.48 11.57
C ILE A 605 -6.84 4.44 12.50
N MET A 606 -7.41 3.37 11.95
CA MET A 606 -8.02 2.31 12.74
C MET A 606 -7.33 0.97 12.45
N SER A 607 -7.32 0.09 13.45
CA SER A 607 -6.90 -1.32 13.32
C SER A 607 -5.48 -1.45 12.76
N THR A 608 -4.49 -1.07 13.56
CA THR A 608 -3.06 -1.13 13.19
C THR A 608 -2.38 -2.31 13.89
N THR A 609 -1.76 -3.20 13.13
CA THR A 609 -0.91 -4.28 13.65
C THR A 609 0.55 -3.99 13.32
N ILE A 610 1.41 -3.95 14.34
CA ILE A 610 2.84 -3.73 14.21
C ILE A 610 3.54 -4.93 14.82
N ASN A 611 4.22 -5.74 14.01
CA ASN A 611 4.89 -6.93 14.50
C ASN A 611 6.25 -7.17 13.84
N SER A 612 7.00 -8.15 14.35
CA SER A 612 8.21 -8.68 13.72
C SER A 612 9.22 -7.57 13.33
N GLY A 613 9.43 -6.62 14.25
CA GLY A 613 10.33 -5.47 14.06
C GLY A 613 9.78 -4.30 13.22
N GLY A 614 8.51 -4.31 12.84
CA GLY A 614 7.88 -3.20 12.12
C GLY A 614 7.90 -1.89 12.90
N ILE A 615 7.92 -0.74 12.20
CA ILE A 615 8.02 0.59 12.79
C ILE A 615 6.86 1.46 12.25
N PHE A 616 6.13 2.10 13.15
CA PHE A 616 5.15 3.12 12.81
C PHE A 616 5.58 4.46 13.42
N ASN A 617 5.75 5.49 12.59
CA ASN A 617 6.07 6.83 13.02
C ASN A 617 4.94 7.78 12.65
N ILE A 618 4.48 8.58 13.61
CA ILE A 618 3.65 9.74 13.36
C ILE A 618 4.44 10.97 13.78
N SER A 619 4.75 11.83 12.83
CA SER A 619 5.43 13.11 13.07
C SER A 619 4.56 14.25 12.59
N ASN A 620 4.30 15.23 13.46
CA ASN A 620 3.47 16.38 13.14
C ASN A 620 4.28 17.67 13.30
N TYR A 621 4.28 18.51 12.26
CA TYR A 621 4.94 19.81 12.28
C TYR A 621 4.03 20.94 12.80
N ASN A 622 2.72 20.69 12.98
CA ASN A 622 1.75 21.69 13.42
C ASN A 622 0.97 21.23 14.67
N TYR A 623 1.10 21.97 15.77
CA TYR A 623 0.44 21.69 17.05
C TYR A 623 -1.10 21.78 17.04
N ASN A 624 -1.71 22.30 15.96
CA ASN A 624 -3.17 22.47 15.87
C ASN A 624 -3.92 21.26 15.29
N VAL A 625 -3.22 20.19 14.88
CA VAL A 625 -3.81 18.95 14.36
C VAL A 625 -3.41 17.81 15.30
N THR A 626 -4.35 16.95 15.69
CA THR A 626 -4.07 15.79 16.54
C THR A 626 -4.53 14.52 15.82
N PRO A 627 -3.60 13.73 15.26
CA PRO A 627 -3.89 12.40 14.72
C PRO A 627 -4.60 11.51 15.74
N ILE A 628 -5.57 10.72 15.27
CA ILE A 628 -6.30 9.75 16.09
C ILE A 628 -5.97 8.35 15.58
N VAL A 629 -5.48 7.49 16.47
CA VAL A 629 -5.19 6.08 16.19
C VAL A 629 -5.99 5.18 17.13
N TYR A 630 -6.75 4.24 16.56
CA TYR A 630 -7.68 3.38 17.30
C TYR A 630 -7.36 1.90 17.05
N ASN A 631 -7.50 1.05 18.06
CA ASN A 631 -7.36 -0.40 17.96
C ASN A 631 -5.97 -0.82 17.44
N THR A 632 -4.93 -0.63 18.25
CA THR A 632 -3.54 -0.91 17.86
C THR A 632 -3.00 -2.15 18.55
N PHE A 633 -2.36 -3.04 17.81
CA PHE A 633 -1.70 -4.23 18.32
C PHE A 633 -0.21 -4.20 18.00
N ILE A 634 0.64 -4.19 19.02
CA ILE A 634 2.10 -4.10 18.87
C ILE A 634 2.70 -5.36 19.49
N SER A 635 3.51 -6.11 18.74
CA SER A 635 4.10 -7.36 19.23
C SER A 635 5.45 -7.67 18.60
N ASN A 636 6.17 -8.68 19.11
CA ASN A 636 7.36 -9.26 18.47
C ASN A 636 8.40 -8.20 18.03
N GLY A 637 8.70 -7.24 18.92
CA GLY A 637 9.65 -6.15 18.65
C GLY A 637 9.16 -5.01 17.75
N GLY A 638 7.86 -4.96 17.43
CA GLY A 638 7.27 -3.81 16.73
C GLY A 638 7.36 -2.52 17.54
N VAL A 639 7.50 -1.37 16.87
CA VAL A 639 7.69 -0.05 17.49
C VAL A 639 6.67 0.95 16.94
N PHE A 640 5.97 1.66 17.82
CA PHE A 640 5.14 2.80 17.45
C PHE A 640 5.67 4.08 18.12
N ASN A 641 6.13 5.05 17.31
CA ASN A 641 6.53 6.38 17.71
C ASN A 641 5.41 7.38 17.44
N ALA A 642 4.66 7.76 18.47
CA ALA A 642 3.49 8.61 18.39
C ALA A 642 3.78 10.01 18.93
N ASN A 643 3.99 10.98 18.05
CA ASN A 643 4.19 12.38 18.42
C ASN A 643 2.87 13.17 18.27
N ASN A 644 2.44 13.91 19.31
CA ASN A 644 1.21 14.71 19.33
C ASN A 644 -0.03 13.94 18.82
N THR A 645 -0.21 12.70 19.28
CA THR A 645 -1.23 11.77 18.78
C THR A 645 -2.16 11.34 19.91
N TYR A 646 -3.46 11.23 19.62
CA TYR A 646 -4.45 10.56 20.46
C TYR A 646 -4.54 9.09 20.05
N ILE A 647 -4.28 8.18 20.98
CA ILE A 647 -4.29 6.73 20.77
C ILE A 647 -5.31 6.11 21.72
N SER A 648 -6.12 5.16 21.25
CA SER A 648 -6.94 4.36 22.16
C SER A 648 -7.05 2.89 21.78
N ASP A 649 -7.37 2.06 22.77
CA ASP A 649 -7.57 0.62 22.65
C ASP A 649 -6.33 -0.06 22.07
N THR A 650 -5.21 0.08 22.79
CA THR A 650 -3.90 -0.44 22.35
C THR A 650 -3.46 -1.63 23.19
N THR A 651 -2.97 -2.67 22.54
CA THR A 651 -2.39 -3.85 23.18
C THR A 651 -0.94 -4.02 22.73
N ILE A 652 -0.01 -4.08 23.69
CA ILE A 652 1.43 -4.20 23.47
C ILE A 652 1.91 -5.50 24.15
N LEU A 653 2.46 -6.42 23.37
CA LEU A 653 2.89 -7.75 23.81
C LEU A 653 4.33 -8.06 23.37
N SER A 654 4.93 -9.13 23.91
CA SER A 654 6.11 -9.83 23.33
C SER A 654 7.24 -8.89 22.87
N GLY A 655 7.66 -7.96 23.73
CA GLY A 655 8.74 -7.00 23.43
C GLY A 655 8.38 -5.87 22.47
N GLY A 656 7.09 -5.67 22.15
CA GLY A 656 6.61 -4.49 21.43
C GLY A 656 6.83 -3.20 22.22
N ILE A 657 6.95 -2.06 21.52
CA ILE A 657 7.29 -0.76 22.11
C ILE A 657 6.30 0.31 21.60
N LEU A 658 5.69 1.05 22.52
CA LEU A 658 4.96 2.29 22.22
C LEU A 658 5.68 3.48 22.86
N ASN A 659 5.98 4.51 22.08
CA ASN A 659 6.54 5.78 22.53
C ASN A 659 5.50 6.88 22.33
N VAL A 660 4.96 7.43 23.42
CA VAL A 660 4.02 8.55 23.43
C VAL A 660 4.75 9.83 23.75
N ASN A 661 4.83 10.73 22.78
CA ASN A 661 5.54 12.00 22.86
C ASN A 661 4.57 13.16 22.64
N SER A 662 4.32 14.01 23.65
CA SER A 662 3.37 15.14 23.58
C SER A 662 1.94 14.80 23.12
N GLY A 663 1.44 13.58 23.41
CA GLY A 663 0.10 13.10 23.02
C GLY A 663 -0.66 12.42 24.16
N LEU A 664 -1.70 11.65 23.86
CA LEU A 664 -2.50 10.91 24.85
C LEU A 664 -2.73 9.47 24.39
N THR A 665 -2.48 8.48 25.24
CA THR A 665 -2.94 7.10 25.05
C THR A 665 -3.99 6.71 26.10
N VAL A 666 -5.08 6.07 25.68
CA VAL A 666 -6.21 5.66 26.53
C VAL A 666 -6.47 4.16 26.39
N SER A 667 -6.80 3.46 27.47
CA SER A 667 -7.12 2.02 27.43
C SER A 667 -5.98 1.18 26.83
N THR A 668 -4.80 1.27 27.46
CA THR A 668 -3.58 0.62 26.96
C THR A 668 -3.23 -0.63 27.78
N ILE A 669 -3.10 -1.78 27.15
CA ILE A 669 -2.64 -3.04 27.77
C ILE A 669 -1.17 -3.25 27.40
N VAL A 670 -0.31 -3.42 28.41
CA VAL A 670 1.13 -3.69 28.24
C VAL A 670 1.45 -5.01 28.97
N ASN A 671 1.88 -6.03 28.24
CA ASN A 671 2.06 -7.39 28.78
C ASN A 671 3.29 -8.08 28.15
N SER A 672 3.77 -9.17 28.76
CA SER A 672 4.74 -10.11 28.16
C SER A 672 6.06 -9.44 27.77
N GLY A 673 6.63 -8.66 28.70
CA GLY A 673 7.90 -7.94 28.50
C GLY A 673 7.85 -6.78 27.51
N ALA A 674 6.66 -6.31 27.12
CA ALA A 674 6.49 -5.12 26.29
C ALA A 674 6.84 -3.81 27.03
N THR A 675 7.03 -2.72 26.27
CA THR A 675 7.43 -1.41 26.80
C THR A 675 6.50 -0.28 26.36
N LEU A 676 6.10 0.58 27.30
CA LEU A 676 5.44 1.85 27.04
C LEU A 676 6.29 3.01 27.59
N ASN A 677 6.69 3.94 26.72
CA ASN A 677 7.42 5.14 27.11
C ASN A 677 6.54 6.38 26.94
N ILE A 678 6.53 7.25 27.93
CA ILE A 678 5.73 8.49 27.96
C ILE A 678 6.69 9.65 28.24
N SER A 679 6.72 10.64 27.36
CA SER A 679 7.68 11.75 27.43
C SER A 679 7.17 13.05 26.83
N ASN A 680 7.87 14.16 27.12
CA ASN A 680 7.61 15.53 26.67
C ASN A 680 6.13 15.90 26.75
N ASP A 681 5.59 15.91 27.97
CA ASP A 681 4.19 16.23 28.28
C ASP A 681 3.15 15.26 27.68
N GLY A 682 3.58 14.10 27.19
CA GLY A 682 2.69 13.00 26.81
C GLY A 682 1.93 12.43 28.00
N SER A 683 0.75 11.86 27.76
CA SER A 683 -0.14 11.32 28.79
C SER A 683 -0.58 9.88 28.49
N ALA A 684 -0.76 9.06 29.53
CA ALA A 684 -1.46 7.79 29.45
C ALA A 684 -2.55 7.67 30.51
N TYR A 685 -3.73 7.17 30.13
CA TYR A 685 -4.89 7.01 30.99
C TYR A 685 -5.49 5.61 30.85
N MET A 686 -5.92 4.99 31.95
CA MET A 686 -6.46 3.63 31.96
C MET A 686 -5.46 2.61 31.36
N THR A 687 -4.30 2.47 32.01
CA THR A 687 -3.25 1.55 31.56
C THR A 687 -3.23 0.27 32.39
N PHE A 688 -3.15 -0.89 31.76
CA PHE A 688 -3.04 -2.19 32.42
C PHE A 688 -1.70 -2.85 32.12
N VAL A 689 -0.95 -3.24 33.14
CA VAL A 689 0.44 -3.69 33.04
C VAL A 689 0.59 -5.05 33.71
N SER A 690 1.21 -6.01 33.02
CA SER A 690 1.32 -7.39 33.51
C SER A 690 2.53 -8.13 32.95
N SER A 691 2.85 -9.30 33.53
CA SER A 691 3.77 -10.30 32.98
C SER A 691 5.13 -9.71 32.53
N GLY A 692 5.80 -8.97 33.42
CA GLY A 692 7.14 -8.43 33.17
C GLY A 692 7.20 -7.20 32.24
N ALA A 693 6.07 -6.62 31.85
CA ALA A 693 6.02 -5.40 31.05
C ALA A 693 6.62 -4.19 31.78
N ASN A 694 7.10 -3.19 31.02
CA ASN A 694 7.79 -2.02 31.54
C ASN A 694 7.13 -0.73 31.06
N ILE A 695 6.90 0.22 31.97
CA ILE A 695 6.49 1.59 31.64
C ILE A 695 7.57 2.56 32.11
N ASN A 696 7.93 3.53 31.28
CA ASN A 696 8.84 4.62 31.63
C ASN A 696 8.18 5.98 31.39
N VAL A 697 8.14 6.84 32.39
CA VAL A 697 7.52 8.17 32.33
C VAL A 697 8.54 9.23 32.73
N VAL A 698 8.86 10.15 31.82
CA VAL A 698 9.93 11.15 32.01
C VAL A 698 9.57 12.49 31.35
N SER A 699 10.33 13.55 31.61
CA SER A 699 10.29 14.81 30.85
C SER A 699 8.87 15.43 30.75
N GLY A 700 8.16 15.57 31.86
CA GLY A 700 6.80 16.12 31.89
C GLY A 700 5.69 15.11 31.57
N GLY A 701 6.04 13.88 31.20
CA GLY A 701 5.06 12.83 30.94
C GLY A 701 4.16 12.54 32.14
N VAL A 702 2.88 12.25 31.89
CA VAL A 702 1.86 11.99 32.90
C VAL A 702 1.25 10.60 32.71
N ILE A 703 1.08 9.85 33.78
CA ILE A 703 0.34 8.59 33.74
C ILE A 703 -0.71 8.55 34.84
N ASP A 704 -1.91 8.06 34.49
CA ASP A 704 -3.07 8.04 35.38
C ASP A 704 -3.90 6.76 35.21
N GLN A 705 -4.66 6.43 36.24
CA GLN A 705 -5.49 5.23 36.37
C GLN A 705 -4.79 3.95 35.87
N THR A 706 -3.61 3.68 36.41
CA THR A 706 -2.80 2.53 35.98
C THR A 706 -2.91 1.34 36.92
N THR A 707 -3.16 0.14 36.41
CA THR A 707 -3.15 -1.11 37.18
C THR A 707 -1.93 -1.92 36.80
N ILE A 708 -1.05 -2.24 37.77
CA ILE A 708 0.16 -3.04 37.57
C ILE A 708 0.06 -4.33 38.38
N ILE A 709 0.22 -5.48 37.71
CA ILE A 709 0.18 -6.83 38.30
C ILE A 709 1.30 -7.72 37.72
N GLU A 710 1.44 -8.94 38.25
CA GLU A 710 2.24 -10.05 37.65
C GLU A 710 3.67 -9.64 37.22
N ASN A 711 4.45 -9.03 38.12
CA ASN A 711 5.80 -8.53 37.84
C ASN A 711 5.89 -7.41 36.79
N GLY A 712 4.79 -6.71 36.49
CA GLY A 712 4.83 -5.47 35.71
C GLY A 712 5.58 -4.37 36.45
N ASN A 713 6.23 -3.47 35.70
CA ASN A 713 7.09 -2.42 36.24
C ASN A 713 6.67 -1.06 35.69
N LEU A 714 6.60 -0.04 36.55
CA LEU A 714 6.39 1.37 36.17
C LEU A 714 7.47 2.24 36.81
N SER A 715 8.20 2.97 35.98
CA SER A 715 9.25 3.91 36.39
C SER A 715 8.84 5.34 36.07
N ILE A 716 8.87 6.21 37.08
CA ILE A 716 8.67 7.65 36.97
C ILE A 716 10.04 8.31 37.22
N GLY A 717 10.63 8.85 36.16
CA GLY A 717 11.91 9.56 36.22
C GLY A 717 11.72 11.07 36.32
N TYR A 718 12.81 11.81 36.09
CA TYR A 718 12.87 13.27 36.21
C TYR A 718 11.74 13.99 35.44
N HIS A 719 11.00 14.85 36.13
CA HIS A 719 9.80 15.56 35.68
C HIS A 719 8.62 14.69 35.24
N GLY A 720 8.68 13.36 35.37
CA GLY A 720 7.53 12.49 35.17
C GLY A 720 6.52 12.62 36.31
N VAL A 721 5.24 12.40 36.01
CA VAL A 721 4.14 12.51 36.98
C VAL A 721 3.28 11.26 36.97
N LEU A 722 3.10 10.65 38.14
CA LEU A 722 2.07 9.65 38.40
C LEU A 722 0.89 10.30 39.12
N LEU A 723 -0.32 10.14 38.58
CA LEU A 723 -1.56 10.56 39.21
C LEU A 723 -2.13 9.42 40.04
N ASN A 724 -2.81 8.44 39.43
CA ASN A 724 -3.38 7.31 40.17
C ASN A 724 -2.88 5.95 39.67
N ALA A 725 -2.57 5.04 40.59
CA ALA A 725 -2.23 3.66 40.25
C ALA A 725 -2.70 2.63 41.29
N THR A 726 -2.84 1.36 40.87
CA THR A 726 -3.04 0.20 41.73
C THR A 726 -1.94 -0.83 41.46
N ILE A 727 -1.26 -1.28 42.51
CA ILE A 727 -0.11 -2.20 42.42
C ILE A 727 -0.44 -3.49 43.19
N ASN A 728 -0.22 -4.67 42.60
CA ASN A 728 -0.50 -5.98 43.21
C ASN A 728 0.42 -7.08 42.64
N SER A 729 0.49 -8.27 43.26
CA SER A 729 1.05 -9.50 42.65
C SER A 729 2.48 -9.35 42.11
N ASN A 730 3.43 -8.93 42.95
CA ASN A 730 4.85 -8.71 42.63
C ASN A 730 5.15 -7.60 41.61
N ALA A 731 4.17 -6.75 41.30
CA ALA A 731 4.38 -5.56 40.50
C ALA A 731 5.21 -4.49 41.22
N SER A 732 5.97 -3.69 40.46
CA SER A 732 6.83 -2.64 40.98
C SER A 732 6.47 -1.25 40.41
N VAL A 733 6.51 -0.24 41.27
CA VAL A 733 6.53 1.18 40.89
C VAL A 733 7.78 1.83 41.47
N VAL A 734 8.53 2.56 40.65
CA VAL A 734 9.73 3.29 41.08
C VAL A 734 9.56 4.76 40.71
N ILE A 735 9.56 5.64 41.70
CA ILE A 735 9.58 7.08 41.52
C ILE A 735 10.97 7.57 41.90
N GLY A 736 11.80 7.75 40.86
CA GLY A 736 13.18 8.19 41.01
C GLY A 736 13.29 9.69 41.32
N GLU A 737 14.52 10.16 41.48
CA GLU A 737 14.81 11.56 41.78
C GLU A 737 14.22 12.51 40.71
N GLY A 738 13.47 13.53 41.17
CA GLY A 738 12.78 14.49 40.33
C GLY A 738 11.48 13.98 39.67
N GLY A 739 11.10 12.72 39.88
CA GLY A 739 9.75 12.21 39.57
C GLY A 739 8.74 12.60 40.64
N LYS A 740 7.46 12.71 40.27
CA LYS A 740 6.40 13.18 41.17
C LYS A 740 5.21 12.23 41.23
N LEU A 741 4.75 11.93 42.43
CA LEU A 741 3.42 11.39 42.71
C LEU A 741 2.49 12.55 43.07
N SER A 742 1.42 12.78 42.30
CA SER A 742 0.47 13.87 42.53
C SER A 742 -0.95 13.42 42.88
N GLY A 743 -1.27 12.12 42.74
CA GLY A 743 -2.56 11.55 43.15
C GLY A 743 -2.37 10.40 44.14
N VAL A 744 -3.14 9.32 43.96
CA VAL A 744 -3.20 8.19 44.91
C VAL A 744 -2.68 6.89 44.29
N VAL A 745 -1.73 6.25 44.95
CA VAL A 745 -1.30 4.88 44.67
C VAL A 745 -1.95 3.93 45.68
N THR A 746 -2.84 3.05 45.23
CA THR A 746 -3.37 1.95 46.02
C THR A 746 -2.39 0.77 45.97
N LEU A 747 -1.73 0.49 47.09
CA LEU A 747 -0.76 -0.60 47.22
C LEU A 747 -1.44 -1.83 47.82
N LYS A 748 -1.57 -2.91 47.04
CA LYS A 748 -2.17 -4.19 47.46
C LYS A 748 -1.10 -5.25 47.74
N GLN A 749 -1.55 -6.44 48.14
CA GLN A 749 -0.73 -7.58 48.52
C GLN A 749 0.38 -7.89 47.48
N GLY A 750 1.63 -8.07 47.93
CA GLY A 750 2.77 -8.33 47.04
C GLY A 750 3.16 -7.16 46.12
N GLY A 751 2.53 -5.98 46.23
CA GLY A 751 2.94 -4.79 45.48
C GLY A 751 4.19 -4.13 46.07
N TYR A 752 5.05 -3.59 45.22
CA TYR A 752 6.26 -2.87 45.62
C TYR A 752 6.23 -1.43 45.10
N ILE A 753 6.55 -0.47 45.95
CA ILE A 753 6.79 0.92 45.54
C ILE A 753 8.07 1.48 46.15
N TYR A 754 8.90 2.11 45.33
CA TYR A 754 10.08 2.88 45.72
C TYR A 754 9.85 4.35 45.43
N ILE A 755 10.08 5.23 46.41
CA ILE A 755 9.94 6.69 46.27
C ILE A 755 11.14 7.42 46.87
N ASN A 756 11.36 8.65 46.42
CA ASN A 756 12.18 9.63 47.13
C ASN A 756 11.31 10.46 48.10
N THR A 757 11.89 11.00 49.18
CA THR A 757 11.19 11.90 50.12
C THR A 757 10.49 13.07 49.43
N SER A 758 10.95 13.52 48.26
CA SER A 758 10.33 14.61 47.50
C SER A 758 9.16 14.20 46.59
N ALA A 759 8.80 12.91 46.49
CA ALA A 759 7.85 12.41 45.50
C ALA A 759 6.44 13.01 45.58
N GLY A 760 5.87 13.20 46.78
CA GLY A 760 4.53 13.77 47.00
C GLY A 760 3.36 12.78 46.96
N GLY A 761 2.13 13.30 46.97
CA GLY A 761 0.88 12.55 46.82
C GLY A 761 0.57 11.55 47.95
N ILE A 762 -0.25 10.53 47.67
CA ILE A 762 -0.76 9.59 48.68
C ILE A 762 -0.46 8.15 48.28
N ILE A 763 0.05 7.36 49.21
CA ILE A 763 0.06 5.89 49.13
C ILE A 763 -1.05 5.39 50.07
N ASP A 764 -2.00 4.65 49.51
CA ASP A 764 -3.15 4.09 50.21
C ASP A 764 -3.01 2.56 50.36
N LEU A 765 -3.06 2.10 51.61
CA LEU A 765 -2.96 0.70 52.01
C LEU A 765 -4.33 0.05 52.27
N LEU A 766 -5.44 0.80 52.19
CA LEU A 766 -6.80 0.30 52.45
C LEU A 766 -7.16 -0.87 51.51
N ASN A 767 -7.61 -1.99 52.09
CA ASN A 767 -7.92 -3.28 51.42
C ASN A 767 -6.73 -4.14 50.99
N SER A 768 -5.52 -3.90 51.51
CA SER A 768 -4.54 -4.99 51.61
C SER A 768 -5.11 -6.03 52.59
N ALA A 769 -5.39 -7.25 52.12
CA ALA A 769 -6.11 -8.24 52.92
C ALA A 769 -5.33 -8.58 54.20
N SER A 770 -5.98 -8.48 55.35
CA SER A 770 -5.51 -9.08 56.61
C SER A 770 -5.55 -10.60 56.45
N ILE A 771 -4.41 -11.28 56.50
CA ILE A 771 -4.29 -12.75 56.39
C ILE A 771 -3.35 -13.25 57.50
N PRO A 772 -3.64 -14.40 58.15
CA PRO A 772 -3.46 -14.58 59.60
C PRO A 772 -2.07 -15.09 60.02
N THR A 773 -1.64 -14.64 61.20
CA THR A 773 -0.63 -15.22 62.11
C THR A 773 0.68 -15.69 61.45
N MET A 774 1.68 -14.80 61.38
CA MET A 774 3.05 -15.11 60.96
C MET A 774 4.06 -14.87 62.10
N ARG A 775 5.12 -15.69 62.16
CA ARG A 775 5.87 -16.00 63.39
C ARG A 775 7.27 -15.38 63.49
N SER A 776 7.73 -14.56 62.52
CA SER A 776 9.00 -13.81 62.62
C SER A 776 9.21 -12.71 61.55
N TYR A 777 10.10 -11.74 61.83
CA TYR A 777 10.57 -10.69 60.90
C TYR A 777 11.21 -11.24 59.59
N GLN A 778 11.73 -12.47 59.59
CA GLN A 778 12.31 -13.12 58.40
C GLN A 778 11.23 -13.56 57.38
N ASP A 779 9.99 -13.76 57.84
CA ASP A 779 8.84 -14.07 56.97
C ASP A 779 8.33 -12.81 56.23
N LEU A 780 8.61 -11.62 56.78
CA LEU A 780 8.26 -10.29 56.24
C LEU A 780 9.03 -9.96 54.94
N ILE A 781 10.24 -10.51 54.79
CA ILE A 781 11.17 -10.24 53.69
C ILE A 781 11.30 -11.39 52.68
N SER A 782 10.84 -12.60 53.03
CA SER A 782 10.86 -13.79 52.17
C SER A 782 9.52 -14.08 51.48
N THR A 783 8.43 -13.48 51.94
CA THR A 783 7.13 -13.62 51.28
C THR A 783 6.95 -12.53 50.22
N ASN A 784 6.82 -12.95 48.97
CA ASN A 784 6.35 -12.15 47.83
C ASN A 784 4.88 -11.69 47.98
N ASP A 785 4.31 -11.86 49.18
CA ASP A 785 2.88 -11.71 49.49
C ASP A 785 2.61 -10.51 50.39
N MET A 786 3.57 -9.59 50.60
CA MET A 786 3.37 -8.36 51.39
C MET A 786 3.55 -7.09 50.55
N ALA A 787 2.77 -6.06 50.86
CA ALA A 787 2.94 -4.72 50.30
C ALA A 787 4.20 -4.07 50.90
N ARG A 788 5.13 -3.62 50.05
CA ARG A 788 6.43 -3.05 50.44
C ARG A 788 6.57 -1.62 49.95
N ILE A 789 6.92 -0.71 50.85
CA ILE A 789 7.24 0.69 50.55
C ILE A 789 8.72 0.91 50.84
N VAL A 790 9.47 1.46 49.89
CA VAL A 790 10.86 1.89 50.07
C VAL A 790 10.93 3.40 49.87
N ILE A 791 11.53 4.11 50.82
CA ILE A 791 11.66 5.56 50.82
C ILE A 791 13.14 5.90 50.90
N SER A 792 13.62 6.69 49.94
CA SER A 792 15.02 7.13 49.84
C SER A 792 15.15 8.64 50.05
N GLY A 793 16.32 9.09 50.49
CA GLY A 793 16.64 10.50 50.70
C GLY A 793 16.38 10.97 52.14
N THR A 794 16.81 12.20 52.44
CA THR A 794 16.68 12.83 53.75
C THR A 794 15.64 13.96 53.74
N GLY A 795 15.29 14.50 54.90
CA GLY A 795 14.29 15.55 55.08
C GLY A 795 12.87 15.00 55.30
N SER A 796 11.86 15.87 55.17
CA SER A 796 10.47 15.48 55.35
C SER A 796 9.88 14.92 54.07
N ALA A 797 9.45 13.65 54.12
CA ALA A 797 8.71 13.02 53.05
C ALA A 797 7.41 13.79 52.79
N THR A 798 7.21 14.22 51.55
CA THR A 798 6.01 14.93 51.11
C THR A 798 4.86 13.99 50.75
N THR A 799 5.12 12.69 50.66
CA THR A 799 4.14 11.63 50.43
C THR A 799 3.43 11.26 51.72
N VAL A 800 2.10 11.19 51.68
CA VAL A 800 1.24 10.72 52.78
C VAL A 800 1.02 9.23 52.63
N ILE A 801 1.35 8.44 53.65
CA ILE A 801 1.01 7.02 53.73
C ILE A 801 -0.27 6.90 54.56
N SER A 802 -1.30 6.31 53.99
CA SER A 802 -2.65 6.21 54.57
C SER A 802 -3.13 4.75 54.57
N GLY A 803 -4.10 4.43 55.44
CA GLY A 803 -4.61 3.06 55.57
C GLY A 803 -3.69 2.12 56.33
N PHE A 804 -2.70 2.65 57.07
CA PHE A 804 -1.79 1.86 57.89
C PHE A 804 -2.54 1.23 59.07
N THR A 805 -2.54 -0.10 59.20
CA THR A 805 -3.22 -0.83 60.27
C THR A 805 -2.21 -1.48 61.21
N GLY A 806 -1.62 -0.70 62.11
CA GLY A 806 -0.59 -1.17 63.05
C GLY A 806 -1.15 -1.84 64.31
N ASN A 807 -2.19 -2.67 64.18
CA ASN A 807 -2.83 -3.30 65.36
C ASN A 807 -2.00 -4.48 65.93
N ASN A 808 -1.01 -4.99 65.18
CA ASN A 808 -0.04 -6.01 65.60
C ASN A 808 1.23 -5.93 64.71
N PRO A 809 2.45 -6.17 65.22
CA PRO A 809 3.67 -6.26 64.39
C PRO A 809 3.55 -7.31 63.27
N GLU A 810 2.75 -8.34 63.50
CA GLU A 810 2.46 -9.46 62.59
C GLU A 810 1.50 -9.11 61.44
N ASP A 811 0.83 -7.95 61.48
CA ASP A 811 -0.17 -7.50 60.49
C ASP A 811 0.27 -6.21 59.76
N SER A 812 1.51 -5.77 59.94
CA SER A 812 1.95 -4.43 59.52
C SER A 812 2.63 -4.42 58.14
N ASN A 813 2.29 -3.42 57.32
CA ASN A 813 3.03 -3.13 56.08
C ASN A 813 4.46 -2.66 56.40
N THR A 814 5.44 -3.08 55.60
CA THR A 814 6.84 -2.71 55.79
C THR A 814 7.17 -1.41 55.05
N ILE A 815 7.73 -0.43 55.77
CA ILE A 815 8.34 0.76 55.21
C ILE A 815 9.85 0.65 55.42
N VAL A 816 10.61 0.64 54.32
CA VAL A 816 12.07 0.58 54.33
C VAL A 816 12.61 1.98 54.07
N LEU A 817 13.54 2.44 54.91
CA LEU A 817 14.31 3.66 54.66
C LEU A 817 15.61 3.27 53.95
N ASP A 818 15.69 3.55 52.65
CA ASP A 818 16.84 3.21 51.84
C ASP A 818 18.06 4.06 52.23
N GLY A 819 19.19 3.39 52.46
CA GLY A 819 20.43 4.02 52.93
C GLY A 819 20.43 4.44 54.41
N VAL A 820 19.39 4.11 55.19
CA VAL A 820 19.33 4.40 56.63
C VAL A 820 19.31 3.08 57.39
N THR A 821 20.40 2.77 58.10
CA THR A 821 20.47 1.59 58.98
C THR A 821 19.91 1.91 60.36
N GLN A 822 19.55 0.88 61.13
CA GLN A 822 19.15 1.06 62.54
C GLN A 822 20.24 1.80 63.35
N ASN A 823 21.52 1.53 63.05
CA ASN A 823 22.64 2.18 63.69
C ASN A 823 22.76 3.67 63.33
N ASP A 824 22.18 4.13 62.22
CA ASP A 824 22.21 5.53 61.85
C ASP A 824 21.20 6.35 62.66
N VAL A 825 20.17 5.71 63.23
CA VAL A 825 19.11 6.38 63.99
C VAL A 825 19.54 6.62 65.44
N THR A 826 19.61 7.88 65.84
CA THR A 826 19.93 8.34 67.21
C THR A 826 18.71 8.58 68.10
N GLY A 827 17.53 8.71 67.50
CA GLY A 827 16.27 8.87 68.23
C GLY A 827 15.09 9.00 67.29
N VAL A 828 13.90 8.62 67.77
CA VAL A 828 12.65 8.72 67.02
C VAL A 828 11.66 9.57 67.81
N THR A 829 11.00 10.51 67.16
CA THR A 829 10.02 11.41 67.79
C THR A 829 8.73 11.50 66.98
N TYR A 830 7.63 11.76 67.68
CA TYR A 830 6.30 11.98 67.09
C TYR A 830 5.91 13.43 67.34
N PRO A 831 6.09 14.33 66.36
CA PRO A 831 5.69 15.74 66.53
C PRO A 831 4.16 15.91 66.60
N ASP A 832 3.41 14.97 66.01
CA ASP A 832 1.95 14.87 66.06
C ASP A 832 1.50 13.41 65.78
N ASN A 833 0.21 13.16 65.58
CA ASN A 833 -0.35 11.82 65.38
C ASN A 833 -0.07 11.22 63.99
N ASP A 834 0.30 12.02 63.00
CA ASP A 834 0.41 11.62 61.59
C ASP A 834 1.86 11.63 61.09
N HIS A 835 2.81 12.03 61.92
CA HIS A 835 4.22 12.11 61.54
C HIS A 835 5.14 11.37 62.52
N VAL A 836 6.21 10.80 61.97
CA VAL A 836 7.31 10.21 62.73
C VAL A 836 8.63 10.75 62.19
N ILE A 837 9.52 11.19 63.08
CA ILE A 837 10.84 11.76 62.74
C ILE A 837 11.92 10.80 63.23
N PHE A 838 12.78 10.34 62.31
CA PHE A 838 14.01 9.63 62.60
C PHE A 838 15.18 10.63 62.61
N ASN A 839 15.84 10.78 63.74
CA ASN A 839 17.02 11.63 63.90
C ASN A 839 18.27 10.81 63.61
N LEU A 840 19.12 11.26 62.69
CA LEU A 840 20.28 10.49 62.24
C LEU A 840 21.60 10.97 62.88
N LYS A 841 22.60 10.09 62.95
CA LYS A 841 23.93 10.37 63.54
C LYS A 841 24.68 11.52 62.87
N ASP A 842 24.44 11.74 61.58
CA ASP A 842 25.04 12.82 60.81
C ASP A 842 24.37 14.19 61.04
N GLY A 843 23.36 14.24 61.92
CA GLY A 843 22.59 15.44 62.25
C GLY A 843 21.44 15.74 61.28
N SER A 844 21.25 14.92 60.24
CA SER A 844 20.08 15.00 59.37
C SER A 844 18.87 14.31 60.01
N THR A 845 17.69 14.53 59.43
CA THR A 845 16.45 13.87 59.88
C THR A 845 15.69 13.32 58.69
N VAL A 846 14.93 12.24 58.91
CA VAL A 846 13.94 11.73 57.97
C VAL A 846 12.58 11.84 58.65
N THR A 847 11.66 12.63 58.10
CA THR A 847 10.27 12.68 58.59
C THR A 847 9.39 11.89 57.66
N LEU A 848 8.64 10.91 58.17
CA LEU A 848 7.59 10.24 57.41
C LEU A 848 6.23 10.81 57.78
N ASN A 849 5.36 10.98 56.80
CA ASN A 849 3.95 11.30 56.99
C ASN A 849 3.15 10.00 56.85
N VAL A 850 2.78 9.40 57.98
CA VAL A 850 2.02 8.16 58.07
C VAL A 850 0.79 8.45 58.93
N ALA A 851 -0.37 8.54 58.29
CA ALA A 851 -1.61 8.94 58.95
C ALA A 851 -1.95 8.00 60.12
N GLY A 852 -2.09 8.57 61.32
CA GLY A 852 -2.42 7.88 62.55
C GLY A 852 -1.28 7.12 63.23
N ILE A 853 -0.03 7.21 62.75
CA ILE A 853 1.12 6.45 63.27
C ILE A 853 1.36 6.61 64.77
N GLY A 854 1.04 7.78 65.35
CA GLY A 854 1.16 8.03 66.79
C GLY A 854 0.31 7.10 67.67
N ASN A 855 -0.71 6.45 67.11
CA ASN A 855 -1.56 5.49 67.81
C ASN A 855 -1.03 4.04 67.76
N TYR A 856 -0.10 3.74 66.86
CA TYR A 856 0.33 2.37 66.55
C TYR A 856 1.78 2.07 66.98
N GLY A 857 2.63 3.08 67.14
CA GLY A 857 4.05 2.92 67.49
C GLY A 857 4.94 2.51 66.31
N TYR A 858 6.20 2.16 66.59
CA TYR A 858 7.19 1.73 65.60
C TYR A 858 8.10 0.63 66.15
N GLU A 859 8.60 -0.22 65.26
CA GLU A 859 9.69 -1.17 65.53
C GLU A 859 10.75 -1.00 64.43
N LEU A 860 12.00 -0.78 64.83
CA LEU A 860 13.13 -0.74 63.89
C LEU A 860 13.66 -2.16 63.71
N GLY A 861 13.46 -2.73 62.52
CA GLY A 861 14.07 -3.99 62.12
C GLY A 861 15.30 -3.76 61.22
N SER A 862 16.25 -4.69 61.24
CA SER A 862 17.38 -4.77 60.31
C SER A 862 17.39 -6.15 59.67
N ASP A 863 17.65 -6.28 58.37
CA ASP A 863 18.12 -7.58 57.88
C ASP A 863 19.59 -7.75 58.28
N ALA A 864 20.07 -8.98 58.35
CA ALA A 864 21.37 -9.27 58.96
C ALA A 864 22.55 -9.06 57.99
N ASN A 865 22.51 -7.95 57.23
CA ASN A 865 23.46 -7.37 56.25
C ASN A 865 23.10 -7.52 54.75
N GLY A 866 21.84 -7.75 54.37
CA GLY A 866 21.45 -8.12 53.01
C GLY A 866 22.00 -9.48 52.54
N ASN A 867 22.62 -10.25 53.44
CA ASN A 867 23.08 -11.60 53.19
C ASN A 867 22.14 -12.61 53.87
N VAL A 868 21.98 -13.78 53.27
CA VAL A 868 21.35 -14.93 53.93
C VAL A 868 22.15 -15.26 55.19
N VAL A 869 21.60 -14.95 56.36
CA VAL A 869 22.18 -15.36 57.62
C VAL A 869 21.72 -16.76 57.94
N PHE A 870 22.70 -17.66 57.95
CA PHE A 870 22.49 -19.00 58.44
C PHE A 870 22.59 -19.00 59.97
N GLU A 871 21.54 -19.47 60.62
CA GLU A 871 21.46 -19.53 62.08
C GLU A 871 22.36 -20.68 62.61
N VAL A 872 23.32 -20.37 63.50
CA VAL A 872 24.31 -21.32 64.05
C VAL A 872 24.00 -21.78 65.48
N CYS A 873 23.29 -22.89 65.67
CA CYS A 873 22.58 -23.16 66.93
C CYS A 873 22.81 -24.59 67.45
N PHE A 874 22.73 -24.74 68.77
CA PHE A 874 22.63 -26.04 69.45
C PHE A 874 21.17 -26.46 69.54
N LEU A 875 20.84 -27.72 69.25
CA LEU A 875 19.48 -28.21 69.52
C LEU A 875 19.29 -28.53 71.01
N ALA A 876 18.03 -28.47 71.46
CA ALA A 876 17.64 -28.83 72.83
C ALA A 876 18.24 -30.18 73.27
N GLY A 877 18.74 -30.23 74.49
CA GLY A 877 19.39 -31.39 75.07
C GLY A 877 20.89 -31.47 74.81
N THR A 878 21.51 -30.57 74.05
CA THR A 878 22.99 -30.50 73.90
C THR A 878 23.64 -30.18 75.25
N MET A 879 24.66 -30.93 75.67
CA MET A 879 25.31 -30.72 76.98
C MET A 879 26.57 -29.86 76.87
N ILE A 880 26.59 -28.70 77.50
CA ILE A 880 27.73 -27.78 77.56
C ILE A 880 28.55 -28.05 78.82
N GLU A 881 29.88 -28.10 78.69
CA GLU A 881 30.78 -28.27 79.83
C GLU A 881 30.84 -26.98 80.68
N THR A 882 30.55 -27.10 81.98
CA THR A 882 30.69 -26.03 82.98
C THR A 882 31.67 -26.46 84.08
N PRO A 883 32.18 -25.54 84.92
CA PRO A 883 33.07 -25.89 86.03
C PRO A 883 32.50 -26.94 87.00
N ASP A 884 31.17 -26.95 87.16
CA ASP A 884 30.45 -27.81 88.10
C ASP A 884 29.88 -29.09 87.45
N GLY A 885 30.20 -29.34 86.18
CA GLY A 885 29.73 -30.49 85.41
C GLY A 885 29.04 -30.09 84.10
N PHE A 886 28.41 -31.05 83.42
CA PHE A 886 27.70 -30.77 82.17
C PHE A 886 26.30 -30.19 82.43
N CYS A 887 25.96 -29.08 81.77
CA CYS A 887 24.64 -28.46 81.81
C CYS A 887 23.97 -28.53 80.43
N ALA A 888 22.68 -28.83 80.36
CA ALA A 888 21.95 -28.80 79.09
C ALA A 888 21.83 -27.35 78.61
N VAL A 889 22.00 -27.11 77.30
CA VAL A 889 22.06 -25.76 76.72
C VAL A 889 20.79 -24.95 77.00
N GLU A 890 19.62 -25.60 77.05
CA GLU A 890 18.34 -24.99 77.37
C GLU A 890 18.21 -24.49 78.82
N ASN A 891 19.10 -24.93 79.72
CA ASN A 891 19.10 -24.55 81.13
C ASN A 891 20.18 -23.52 81.47
N ILE A 892 21.00 -23.09 80.49
CA ILE A 892 22.04 -22.08 80.70
C ILE A 892 21.40 -20.70 80.68
N THR A 893 21.74 -19.87 81.66
CA THR A 893 21.25 -18.50 81.82
C THR A 893 22.40 -17.50 81.80
N ILE A 894 22.09 -16.22 81.58
CA ILE A 894 23.08 -15.14 81.60
C ILE A 894 23.74 -15.08 82.99
N GLY A 895 25.07 -15.06 83.01
CA GLY A 895 25.89 -15.06 84.22
C GLY A 895 26.44 -16.43 84.60
N ASP A 896 25.90 -17.53 84.06
CA ASP A 896 26.45 -18.87 84.28
C ASP A 896 27.86 -19.00 83.70
N LEU A 897 28.72 -19.81 84.32
CA LEU A 897 30.07 -20.07 83.83
C LEU A 897 30.09 -21.28 82.90
N VAL A 898 30.59 -21.09 81.68
CA VAL A 898 30.89 -22.19 80.74
C VAL A 898 32.39 -22.38 80.61
N MET A 899 32.83 -23.63 80.41
CA MET A 899 34.24 -23.91 80.12
C MET A 899 34.56 -23.51 78.70
N THR A 900 35.55 -22.64 78.55
CA THR A 900 36.12 -22.25 77.25
C THR A 900 37.49 -22.88 77.08
N TYR A 901 37.86 -23.22 75.84
CA TYR A 901 39.14 -23.80 75.49
C TYR A 901 40.01 -22.80 74.73
N ASP A 902 41.17 -22.44 75.28
CA ASP A 902 42.17 -21.66 74.57
C ASP A 902 43.15 -22.61 73.87
N TYR A 903 43.01 -22.74 72.56
CA TYR A 903 43.86 -23.63 71.75
C TYR A 903 45.32 -23.18 71.63
N ARG A 904 45.62 -21.89 71.89
CA ARG A 904 46.99 -21.35 71.83
C ARG A 904 47.77 -21.75 73.07
N THR A 905 47.14 -21.74 74.24
CA THR A 905 47.73 -22.17 75.51
C THR A 905 47.42 -23.62 75.87
N LYS A 906 46.46 -24.25 75.17
CA LYS A 906 45.90 -25.59 75.44
C LYS A 906 45.33 -25.74 76.84
N THR A 907 44.72 -24.67 77.37
CA THR A 907 44.11 -24.63 78.69
C THR A 907 42.59 -24.45 78.61
N LYS A 908 41.86 -24.97 79.60
CA LYS A 908 40.43 -24.69 79.76
C LYS A 908 40.25 -23.63 80.85
N ASN A 909 39.44 -22.61 80.59
CA ASN A 909 39.16 -21.53 81.52
C ASN A 909 37.64 -21.27 81.62
N PRO A 910 37.08 -21.08 82.82
CA PRO A 910 35.68 -20.69 82.96
C PRO A 910 35.47 -19.25 82.46
N ARG A 911 34.40 -19.02 81.72
CA ARG A 911 33.95 -17.67 81.31
C ARG A 911 32.45 -17.50 81.52
N PRO A 912 31.99 -16.30 81.94
CA PRO A 912 30.57 -16.02 82.08
C PRO A 912 29.88 -15.96 80.72
N VAL A 913 28.69 -16.54 80.65
CA VAL A 913 27.75 -16.37 79.56
C VAL A 913 27.16 -14.98 79.66
N THR A 914 27.33 -14.18 78.61
CA THR A 914 26.87 -12.79 78.54
C THR A 914 25.54 -12.66 77.82
N TRP A 915 25.17 -13.65 77.02
CA TRP A 915 23.88 -13.68 76.33
C TRP A 915 23.45 -15.12 76.01
N VAL A 916 22.14 -15.36 76.05
CA VAL A 916 21.50 -16.63 75.68
C VAL A 916 20.32 -16.29 74.78
N GLY A 917 20.19 -17.00 73.66
CA GLY A 917 19.05 -16.84 72.74
C GLY A 917 18.46 -18.19 72.37
N HIS A 918 17.14 -18.27 72.21
CA HIS A 918 16.49 -19.51 71.78
C HIS A 918 15.36 -19.24 70.78
N LYS A 919 15.06 -20.21 69.92
CA LYS A 919 13.97 -20.13 68.94
C LYS A 919 13.56 -21.52 68.46
N LYS A 920 12.32 -21.60 67.94
CA LYS A 920 11.75 -22.80 67.33
C LYS A 920 11.86 -22.74 65.81
N LYS A 921 12.41 -23.78 65.18
CA LYS A 921 12.42 -23.98 63.72
C LYS A 921 11.31 -24.94 63.28
N ILE A 922 10.57 -24.57 62.24
CA ILE A 922 9.74 -25.50 61.44
C ILE A 922 10.50 -25.78 60.15
N VAL A 923 10.65 -27.05 59.79
CA VAL A 923 11.44 -27.49 58.65
C VAL A 923 10.58 -27.48 57.38
N GLU A 924 11.03 -26.77 56.35
CA GLU A 924 10.38 -26.70 55.05
C GLU A 924 11.15 -27.51 54.01
N LYS A 925 10.49 -28.47 53.36
CA LYS A 925 11.15 -29.31 52.36
C LYS A 925 11.35 -28.54 51.05
N LYS A 926 12.61 -28.20 50.73
CA LYS A 926 13.05 -27.57 49.48
C LYS A 926 13.71 -28.58 48.54
N SER A 927 14.28 -28.08 47.43
CA SER A 927 14.96 -28.86 46.38
C SER A 927 16.13 -29.69 46.93
N THR A 928 16.86 -29.18 47.91
CA THR A 928 18.04 -29.84 48.49
C THR A 928 17.98 -29.86 50.03
N TYR A 929 18.76 -30.75 50.66
CA TYR A 929 18.71 -30.92 52.13
C TYR A 929 19.28 -29.72 52.89
N ASP A 930 20.34 -29.10 52.35
CA ASP A 930 20.94 -27.90 52.91
C ASP A 930 20.02 -26.67 52.80
N GLU A 931 19.21 -26.58 51.75
CA GLU A 931 18.20 -25.52 51.59
C GLU A 931 16.94 -25.76 52.45
N SER A 932 16.71 -27.02 52.85
CA SER A 932 15.57 -27.43 53.67
C SER A 932 15.77 -27.20 55.16
N GLU A 933 16.96 -26.77 55.59
CA GLU A 933 17.30 -26.44 56.98
C GLU A 933 17.03 -27.56 58.00
N TYR A 934 17.26 -28.81 57.60
CA TYR A 934 17.28 -29.95 58.54
C TYR A 934 18.47 -29.82 59.51
N PRO A 935 18.34 -30.25 60.77
CA PRO A 935 19.49 -30.28 61.67
C PRO A 935 20.50 -31.34 61.20
N VAL A 936 21.79 -31.06 61.41
CA VAL A 936 22.87 -32.01 61.17
C VAL A 936 23.11 -32.83 62.43
N ARG A 937 22.97 -34.15 62.31
CA ARG A 937 23.29 -35.11 63.36
C ARG A 937 24.71 -35.61 63.19
N ILE A 938 25.51 -35.50 64.24
CA ILE A 938 26.83 -36.10 64.36
C ILE A 938 26.70 -37.28 65.33
N LEU A 939 26.91 -38.50 64.84
CA LEU A 939 26.79 -39.70 65.67
C LEU A 939 27.90 -39.75 66.73
N LYS A 940 27.60 -40.36 67.89
CA LYS A 940 28.60 -40.63 68.93
C LYS A 940 29.87 -41.27 68.35
N GLY A 941 31.03 -40.69 68.67
CA GLY A 941 32.34 -41.19 68.24
C GLY A 941 32.71 -40.93 66.77
N ALA A 942 31.90 -40.16 66.03
CA ALA A 942 32.15 -39.85 64.62
C ALA A 942 33.45 -39.07 64.40
N LEU A 943 33.76 -38.09 65.25
CA LEU A 943 34.89 -37.16 65.06
C LEU A 943 36.20 -37.74 65.61
N ALA A 944 36.17 -38.34 66.80
CA ALA A 944 37.29 -39.04 67.42
C ALA A 944 36.76 -40.14 68.36
N GLU A 945 37.64 -40.93 68.98
CA GLU A 945 37.21 -41.94 69.95
C GLU A 945 36.39 -41.29 71.08
N ASN A 946 35.13 -41.70 71.21
CA ASN A 946 34.15 -41.14 72.15
C ASN A 946 33.89 -39.62 72.01
N ILE A 947 34.13 -39.03 70.83
CA ILE A 947 33.82 -37.63 70.48
C ILE A 947 32.99 -37.59 69.18
N PRO A 948 31.77 -37.07 69.18
CA PRO A 948 30.97 -36.65 70.34
C PRO A 948 30.77 -37.79 71.36
N ASN A 949 30.57 -37.49 72.63
CA ASN A 949 30.35 -38.50 73.68
C ASN A 949 28.91 -39.07 73.68
N LYS A 950 28.00 -38.41 72.97
CA LYS A 950 26.64 -38.81 72.58
C LYS A 950 26.30 -38.17 71.23
N ASP A 951 25.24 -38.58 70.56
CA ASP A 951 24.81 -37.92 69.32
C ASP A 951 24.57 -36.42 69.55
N LEU A 952 25.25 -35.60 68.75
CA LEU A 952 25.18 -34.14 68.80
C LEU A 952 24.35 -33.64 67.62
N LEU A 953 23.42 -32.74 67.90
CA LEU A 953 22.52 -32.13 66.91
C LEU A 953 22.78 -30.64 66.83
N LEU A 954 23.14 -30.18 65.63
CA LEU A 954 23.48 -28.80 65.34
C LEU A 954 22.71 -28.31 64.11
N THR A 955 22.53 -27.01 63.97
CA THR A 955 22.13 -26.46 62.66
C THR A 955 23.28 -26.55 61.66
N PRO A 956 23.00 -26.55 60.34
CA PRO A 956 24.01 -26.84 59.31
C PRO A 956 25.23 -25.92 59.29
N GLU A 957 25.09 -24.70 59.82
CA GLU A 957 26.13 -23.68 59.72
C GLU A 957 26.92 -23.50 61.02
N HIS A 958 26.51 -24.22 62.08
CA HIS A 958 27.25 -24.23 63.34
C HIS A 958 28.66 -24.77 63.16
N CYS A 959 29.65 -24.03 63.67
CA CYS A 959 31.04 -24.35 63.46
C CYS A 959 31.61 -25.28 64.54
N LEU A 960 32.28 -26.32 64.06
CA LEU A 960 33.14 -27.17 64.88
C LEU A 960 34.58 -26.67 64.81
N PHE A 961 35.33 -26.85 65.89
CA PHE A 961 36.72 -26.41 65.97
C PHE A 961 37.70 -27.54 65.66
N PHE A 962 38.53 -27.35 64.63
CA PHE A 962 39.60 -28.27 64.23
C PHE A 962 40.89 -27.49 63.95
N ASP A 963 42.01 -27.92 64.54
CA ASP A 963 43.36 -27.41 64.23
C ASP A 963 43.49 -25.87 64.17
N GLY A 964 42.83 -25.15 65.09
CA GLY A 964 42.91 -23.68 65.14
C GLY A 964 41.94 -22.97 64.19
N LYS A 965 40.96 -23.68 63.62
CA LYS A 965 40.00 -23.18 62.64
C LYS A 965 38.57 -23.60 63.02
N PHE A 966 37.61 -22.76 62.65
CA PHE A 966 36.19 -23.08 62.70
C PHE A 966 35.72 -23.56 61.33
N ILE A 967 35.01 -24.69 61.30
CA ILE A 967 34.48 -25.32 60.08
C ILE A 967 32.99 -25.56 60.27
N PRO A 968 32.12 -25.02 59.40
CA PRO A 968 30.68 -25.29 59.47
C PRO A 968 30.36 -26.78 59.29
N VAL A 969 29.47 -27.31 60.13
CA VAL A 969 29.19 -28.75 60.17
C VAL A 969 28.61 -29.30 58.86
N ARG A 970 27.88 -28.50 58.06
CA ARG A 970 27.39 -28.94 56.72
C ARG A 970 28.51 -29.43 55.82
N MET A 971 29.71 -28.87 55.96
CA MET A 971 30.85 -29.21 55.11
C MET A 971 31.50 -30.53 55.49
N LEU A 972 31.09 -31.11 56.62
CA LEU A 972 31.53 -32.39 57.14
C LEU A 972 30.48 -33.50 56.96
N VAL A 973 29.31 -33.17 56.38
CA VAL A 973 28.21 -34.11 56.12
C VAL A 973 28.63 -35.16 55.11
N ASN A 974 28.68 -36.42 55.54
CA ASN A 974 29.14 -37.54 54.74
C ASN A 974 28.05 -38.60 54.50
N ASP A 975 26.80 -38.25 54.82
CA ASP A 975 25.58 -39.08 54.71
C ASP A 975 25.62 -40.40 55.50
N ASN A 976 26.57 -40.55 56.43
CA ASN A 976 26.80 -41.78 57.19
C ASN A 976 26.94 -41.49 58.70
N SER A 977 28.11 -41.00 59.12
CA SER A 977 28.37 -40.66 60.52
C SER A 977 27.98 -39.22 60.86
N ILE A 978 27.88 -38.36 59.84
CA ILE A 978 27.40 -37.00 59.92
C ILE A 978 26.41 -36.79 58.78
N PHE A 979 25.14 -36.50 59.09
CA PHE A 979 24.08 -36.40 58.08
C PHE A 979 22.97 -35.42 58.47
N TYR A 980 22.27 -34.89 57.47
CA TYR A 980 21.03 -34.12 57.69
C TYR A 980 19.92 -35.04 58.19
N ASP A 981 19.42 -34.79 59.40
CA ASP A 981 18.40 -35.63 60.01
C ASP A 981 17.00 -35.21 59.54
N THR A 982 16.56 -35.89 58.47
CA THR A 982 15.26 -35.65 57.85
C THR A 982 14.04 -36.14 58.66
N SER A 983 14.25 -36.73 59.84
CA SER A 983 13.15 -37.12 60.73
C SER A 983 12.53 -35.94 61.48
N PHE A 984 13.21 -34.79 61.53
CA PHE A 984 12.69 -33.58 62.17
C PHE A 984 11.81 -32.77 61.21
N THR A 985 10.58 -32.50 61.63
CA THR A 985 9.69 -31.53 60.99
C THR A 985 9.68 -30.18 61.72
N GLN A 986 10.18 -30.17 62.96
CA GLN A 986 10.40 -28.97 63.79
C GLN A 986 11.41 -29.29 64.91
N TYR A 987 12.14 -28.29 65.42
CA TYR A 987 13.04 -28.43 66.57
C TYR A 987 13.25 -27.09 67.30
N ASP A 988 13.59 -27.16 68.58
CA ASP A 988 14.00 -26.00 69.40
C ASP A 988 15.53 -25.93 69.43
N TYR A 989 16.07 -24.72 69.32
CA TYR A 989 17.51 -24.48 69.32
C TYR A 989 17.90 -23.27 70.17
N TYR A 990 19.17 -23.26 70.60
CA TYR A 990 19.73 -22.36 71.59
C TYR A 990 21.11 -21.84 71.18
N HIS A 991 21.44 -20.65 71.66
CA HIS A 991 22.73 -19.97 71.50
C HIS A 991 23.23 -19.53 72.86
N ILE A 992 24.55 -19.62 73.06
CA ILE A 992 25.23 -19.07 74.23
C ILE A 992 26.41 -18.23 73.77
N GLU A 993 26.47 -16.98 74.22
CA GLU A 993 27.58 -16.08 73.95
C GLU A 993 28.37 -15.84 75.24
N THR A 994 29.69 -15.73 75.11
CA THR A 994 30.59 -15.26 76.16
C THR A 994 31.14 -13.88 75.81
N GLU A 995 31.70 -13.16 76.79
CA GLU A 995 32.23 -11.80 76.63
C GLU A 995 33.05 -11.58 75.35
N ASN A 996 33.96 -12.52 75.05
CA ASN A 996 34.62 -12.64 73.75
C ASN A 996 34.18 -13.93 73.07
N HIS A 997 34.11 -13.97 71.74
CA HIS A 997 33.86 -15.21 71.01
C HIS A 997 34.88 -16.26 71.45
N SER A 998 34.41 -17.46 71.81
CA SER A 998 35.23 -18.48 72.47
C SER A 998 34.99 -19.86 71.85
N VAL A 999 35.99 -20.74 71.96
CA VAL A 999 35.77 -22.18 71.73
C VAL A 999 35.17 -22.76 73.01
N ILE A 1000 34.02 -23.41 72.92
CA ILE A 1000 33.34 -24.08 74.04
C ILE A 1000 33.29 -25.59 73.81
N ILE A 1001 32.85 -26.35 74.80
CA ILE A 1001 32.77 -27.80 74.73
C ILE A 1001 31.31 -28.25 74.82
N ALA A 1002 30.77 -28.77 73.72
CA ALA A 1002 29.40 -29.27 73.59
C ALA A 1002 29.40 -30.79 73.29
N ASP A 1003 28.82 -31.61 74.17
CA ASP A 1003 28.83 -33.08 74.12
C ASP A 1003 30.24 -33.67 73.86
N GLY A 1004 31.25 -33.02 74.44
CA GLY A 1004 32.67 -33.36 74.30
C GLY A 1004 33.36 -32.82 73.04
N VAL A 1005 32.61 -32.18 72.12
CA VAL A 1005 33.14 -31.58 70.89
C VAL A 1005 33.54 -30.13 71.15
N LEU A 1006 34.69 -29.71 70.60
CA LEU A 1006 35.05 -28.30 70.59
C LEU A 1006 34.23 -27.58 69.50
N THR A 1007 33.43 -26.59 69.90
CA THR A 1007 32.55 -25.83 69.01
C THR A 1007 32.71 -24.33 69.24
N GLU A 1008 32.12 -23.53 68.38
CA GLU A 1008 32.01 -22.09 68.61
C GLU A 1008 31.01 -21.76 69.71
N SER A 1009 31.24 -20.65 70.44
CA SER A 1009 30.17 -19.92 71.11
C SER A 1009 29.47 -19.03 70.08
N TYR A 1010 28.38 -18.36 70.44
CA TYR A 1010 27.74 -17.43 69.51
C TYR A 1010 28.63 -16.19 69.24
N LEU A 1011 28.75 -15.79 67.97
CA LEU A 1011 29.38 -14.55 67.53
C LEU A 1011 28.29 -13.59 67.03
N ASP A 1012 28.14 -12.46 67.71
CA ASP A 1012 27.14 -11.46 67.35
C ASP A 1012 27.56 -10.62 66.14
N THR A 1013 27.25 -11.12 64.95
CA THR A 1013 27.45 -10.39 63.68
C THR A 1013 26.29 -9.43 63.37
N GLY A 1014 25.50 -9.05 64.38
CA GLY A 1014 24.34 -8.14 64.24
C GLY A 1014 22.98 -8.83 64.15
N ASN A 1015 22.91 -10.15 64.36
CA ASN A 1015 21.71 -10.98 64.19
C ASN A 1015 21.00 -11.36 65.50
N ARG A 1016 21.43 -10.88 66.69
CA ARG A 1016 20.77 -11.24 67.97
C ARG A 1016 19.27 -10.94 68.03
N HIS A 1017 18.82 -9.93 67.28
CA HIS A 1017 17.44 -9.46 67.27
C HIS A 1017 16.41 -10.50 66.78
N ILE A 1018 16.84 -11.59 66.14
CA ILE A 1018 15.93 -12.62 65.60
C ILE A 1018 15.56 -13.74 66.61
N PHE A 1019 16.06 -13.69 67.86
CA PHE A 1019 15.86 -14.73 68.88
C PHE A 1019 14.99 -14.26 70.07
N ASN A 1020 14.31 -15.22 70.72
CA ASN A 1020 13.54 -14.93 71.93
C ASN A 1020 14.50 -14.74 73.13
N HIS A 1021 14.25 -13.71 73.93
CA HIS A 1021 15.00 -13.38 75.14
C HIS A 1021 14.22 -13.82 76.39
N ASP A 1022 14.85 -14.52 77.32
CA ASP A 1022 14.25 -14.78 78.63
C ASP A 1022 14.43 -13.56 79.56
N GLN A 1023 13.29 -13.04 80.00
CA GLN A 1023 12.97 -12.05 81.05
C GLN A 1023 14.05 -11.08 81.62
N ASN A 1024 13.67 -9.79 81.61
CA ASN A 1024 14.08 -8.72 82.55
C ASN A 1024 15.55 -8.28 82.61
N VAL A 1025 16.28 -8.31 81.49
CA VAL A 1025 17.58 -7.62 81.39
C VAL A 1025 17.55 -6.65 80.20
N ILE A 1026 17.76 -5.36 80.47
CA ILE A 1026 18.02 -4.34 79.46
C ILE A 1026 19.47 -4.56 79.00
N ASP A 1027 19.67 -5.00 77.76
CA ASP A 1027 21.00 -5.05 77.16
C ASP A 1027 21.54 -3.62 76.99
N THR A 1028 22.47 -3.22 77.86
CA THR A 1028 23.11 -1.90 77.81
C THR A 1028 24.42 -1.92 77.01
N SER A 1029 24.76 -3.02 76.34
CA SER A 1029 25.97 -3.14 75.54
C SER A 1029 25.70 -2.79 74.08
N PHE A 1030 25.98 -1.53 73.69
CA PHE A 1030 26.09 -1.12 72.30
C PHE A 1030 27.36 -1.75 71.69
N ASN A 1031 27.34 -3.06 71.44
CA ASN A 1031 28.43 -3.71 70.72
C ASN A 1031 28.22 -3.55 69.22
N HIS A 1032 29.27 -3.12 68.52
CA HIS A 1032 29.31 -3.12 67.07
C HIS A 1032 29.14 -4.56 66.56
N PRO A 1033 28.49 -4.78 65.39
CA PRO A 1033 28.45 -6.09 64.75
C PRO A 1033 29.88 -6.62 64.63
N LYS A 1034 30.12 -7.79 65.22
CA LYS A 1034 31.43 -8.44 65.22
C LYS A 1034 31.70 -9.06 63.84
N SER A 1035 32.96 -9.16 63.45
CA SER A 1035 33.38 -9.83 62.21
C SER A 1035 34.08 -11.16 62.52
N TRP A 1036 34.01 -12.10 61.57
CA TRP A 1036 34.73 -13.36 61.70
C TRP A 1036 36.25 -13.17 61.59
N GLU A 1037 36.67 -12.11 60.90
CA GLU A 1037 38.06 -11.75 60.65
C GLU A 1037 38.74 -11.17 61.88
N ASP A 1038 38.03 -10.32 62.64
CA ASP A 1038 38.62 -9.51 63.70
C ASP A 1038 38.24 -10.00 65.11
N ASP A 1039 37.04 -10.56 65.29
CA ASP A 1039 36.48 -10.85 66.62
C ASP A 1039 36.36 -12.34 66.95
N ALA A 1040 36.58 -13.23 65.98
CA ALA A 1040 36.39 -14.66 66.20
C ALA A 1040 37.53 -15.30 67.02
N ALA A 1041 37.18 -16.26 67.90
CA ALA A 1041 38.15 -17.00 68.71
C ALA A 1041 39.22 -17.73 67.86
N ALA A 1042 38.82 -18.14 66.66
CA ALA A 1042 39.63 -18.79 65.65
C ALA A 1042 39.08 -18.41 64.26
N LEU A 1043 39.90 -18.56 63.22
CA LEU A 1043 39.49 -18.19 61.87
C LEU A 1043 38.46 -19.19 61.32
N LEU A 1044 37.35 -18.68 60.79
CA LEU A 1044 36.46 -19.45 59.93
C LEU A 1044 37.21 -19.90 58.68
N THR A 1045 37.03 -21.15 58.27
CA THR A 1045 37.58 -21.65 57.02
C THR A 1045 36.59 -22.55 56.29
N VAL A 1046 36.45 -22.28 55.00
CA VAL A 1046 35.65 -23.07 54.05
C VAL A 1046 36.52 -23.54 52.88
N THR A 1047 37.84 -23.43 52.99
CA THR A 1047 38.75 -23.75 51.90
C THR A 1047 38.96 -25.26 51.81
N ARG A 1048 38.85 -25.80 50.59
CA ARG A 1048 38.92 -27.23 50.31
C ARG A 1048 40.18 -27.89 50.88
N ASP A 1049 41.33 -27.23 50.77
CA ASP A 1049 42.64 -27.74 51.21
C ASP A 1049 42.70 -28.03 52.72
N VAL A 1050 41.86 -27.36 53.52
CA VAL A 1050 41.74 -27.59 54.96
C VAL A 1050 40.59 -28.54 55.28
N VAL A 1051 39.42 -28.35 54.65
CA VAL A 1051 38.19 -29.07 55.03
C VAL A 1051 38.17 -30.51 54.48
N GLU A 1052 38.64 -30.74 53.24
CA GLU A 1052 38.61 -32.06 52.59
C GLU A 1052 39.42 -33.11 53.38
N PRO A 1053 40.66 -32.87 53.85
CA PRO A 1053 41.37 -33.84 54.68
C PRO A 1053 40.64 -34.22 55.97
N ILE A 1054 40.00 -33.25 56.64
CA ILE A 1054 39.24 -33.49 57.87
C ILE A 1054 38.00 -34.34 57.57
N TYR A 1055 37.26 -33.97 56.52
CA TYR A 1055 36.14 -34.77 56.01
C TYR A 1055 36.57 -36.21 55.72
N GLN A 1056 37.67 -36.41 54.99
CA GLN A 1056 38.17 -37.74 54.63
C GLN A 1056 38.61 -38.53 55.87
N ASN A 1057 39.24 -37.89 56.85
CA ASN A 1057 39.60 -38.53 58.11
C ASN A 1057 38.38 -38.99 58.90
N ILE A 1058 37.31 -38.19 58.94
CA ILE A 1058 36.04 -38.57 59.56
C ILE A 1058 35.40 -39.72 58.78
N PHE A 1059 35.34 -39.62 57.45
CA PHE A 1059 34.74 -40.64 56.59
C PHE A 1059 35.46 -41.99 56.68
N ASN A 1060 36.80 -41.98 56.72
CA ASN A 1060 37.61 -43.20 56.81
C ASN A 1060 37.47 -43.95 58.15
N ARG A 1061 36.85 -43.34 59.17
CA ARG A 1061 36.52 -43.99 60.44
C ARG A 1061 35.25 -44.86 60.35
N ILE A 1062 34.44 -44.70 59.30
CA ILE A 1062 33.22 -45.46 59.10
C ILE A 1062 33.57 -46.91 58.75
N SER A 1063 32.98 -47.86 59.47
CA SER A 1063 33.15 -49.29 59.15
C SER A 1063 32.49 -49.60 57.81
N LYS A 1064 33.07 -50.50 57.00
CA LYS A 1064 32.51 -50.86 55.67
C LYS A 1064 31.04 -51.30 55.72
N ASP A 1065 30.61 -51.89 56.83
CA ASP A 1065 29.22 -52.34 57.05
C ASP A 1065 28.23 -51.21 57.36
N GLN A 1066 28.72 -49.99 57.64
CA GLN A 1066 27.91 -48.79 57.94
C GLN A 1066 27.77 -47.85 56.74
N LEU A 1067 28.36 -48.18 55.58
CA LEU A 1067 28.32 -47.34 54.38
C LEU A 1067 26.96 -47.42 53.69
N ASN A 1068 26.23 -46.31 53.67
CA ASN A 1068 25.03 -46.11 52.88
C ASN A 1068 25.42 -45.78 51.44
N THR A 1069 25.45 -46.78 50.55
CA THR A 1069 25.88 -46.60 49.15
C THR A 1069 24.73 -46.08 48.27
N LYS A 1070 24.39 -44.79 48.39
CA LYS A 1070 23.50 -44.13 47.42
C LYS A 1070 24.30 -43.80 46.16
N THR A 1071 24.11 -44.56 45.08
CA THR A 1071 24.87 -44.35 43.82
C THR A 1071 24.23 -43.25 42.99
N THR A 1072 24.78 -42.03 43.05
CA THR A 1072 24.40 -40.92 42.16
C THR A 1072 25.06 -41.10 40.79
N ILE A 1073 24.28 -41.10 39.70
CA ILE A 1073 24.82 -41.18 38.34
C ILE A 1073 25.26 -39.78 37.90
N MET A 1074 26.53 -39.64 37.53
CA MET A 1074 27.12 -38.37 37.08
C MET A 1074 27.50 -38.41 35.60
N THR A 1075 27.44 -37.26 34.94
CA THR A 1075 27.92 -37.05 33.56
C THR A 1075 28.82 -35.84 33.46
N LYS A 1076 29.77 -35.85 32.52
CA LYS A 1076 30.55 -34.67 32.12
C LYS A 1076 29.94 -33.93 30.93
N ASP A 1077 28.85 -34.43 30.35
CA ASP A 1077 28.17 -33.76 29.24
C ASP A 1077 27.21 -32.68 29.77
N PRO A 1078 27.44 -31.39 29.44
CA PRO A 1078 26.55 -30.30 29.84
C PRO A 1078 25.23 -30.24 29.05
N ASP A 1079 24.98 -31.09 28.05
CA ASP A 1079 23.84 -30.94 27.12
C ASP A 1079 23.82 -29.57 26.42
N LEU A 1080 25.00 -29.03 26.10
CA LEU A 1080 25.08 -27.63 25.65
C LEU A 1080 24.36 -27.43 24.30
N TYR A 1081 23.43 -26.48 24.19
CA TYR A 1081 22.85 -26.04 22.91
C TYR A 1081 22.55 -24.54 22.92
N LEU A 1082 22.25 -23.97 21.74
CA LEU A 1082 21.90 -22.55 21.63
C LEU A 1082 20.42 -22.37 21.27
N ILE A 1083 19.81 -21.29 21.74
CA ILE A 1083 18.52 -20.79 21.24
C ILE A 1083 18.77 -19.38 20.70
N THR A 1084 18.46 -19.10 19.44
CA THR A 1084 18.62 -17.74 18.90
C THR A 1084 17.64 -16.76 19.57
N ASP A 1085 17.91 -15.47 19.49
CA ASP A 1085 16.95 -14.37 19.75
C ASP A 1085 15.57 -14.59 19.10
N LYS A 1086 15.53 -15.25 17.93
CA LYS A 1086 14.30 -15.66 17.23
C LYS A 1086 13.71 -17.02 17.66
N GLY A 1087 14.15 -17.58 18.79
CA GLY A 1087 13.63 -18.83 19.35
C GLY A 1087 14.08 -20.13 18.66
N LYS A 1088 14.96 -20.08 17.65
CA LYS A 1088 15.43 -21.29 16.96
C LYS A 1088 16.45 -22.04 17.79
N VAL A 1089 16.19 -23.32 18.04
CA VAL A 1089 17.10 -24.23 18.75
C VAL A 1089 18.20 -24.74 17.79
N ILE A 1090 19.46 -24.64 18.21
CA ILE A 1090 20.65 -25.10 17.47
C ILE A 1090 21.38 -26.13 18.33
N THR A 1091 21.21 -27.41 17.99
CA THR A 1091 21.84 -28.56 18.67
C THR A 1091 23.04 -29.14 17.91
N GLN A 1092 23.17 -28.86 16.62
CA GLN A 1092 24.25 -29.38 15.77
C GLN A 1092 25.56 -28.61 15.99
N LYS A 1093 26.62 -29.32 16.40
CA LYS A 1093 27.98 -28.80 16.65
C LYS A 1093 28.92 -29.37 15.58
N THR A 1094 29.63 -28.52 14.84
CA THR A 1094 30.41 -28.96 13.65
C THR A 1094 31.87 -29.34 13.91
N SER A 1095 32.42 -29.04 15.09
CA SER A 1095 33.78 -29.46 15.51
C SER A 1095 33.91 -29.40 17.03
N GLN A 1096 34.65 -30.34 17.62
CA GLN A 1096 34.93 -30.45 19.05
C GLN A 1096 36.43 -30.73 19.27
N ILE A 1097 37.28 -29.86 18.71
CA ILE A 1097 38.73 -29.93 18.85
C ILE A 1097 39.15 -28.95 19.95
N ASN A 1098 39.92 -29.41 20.95
CA ASN A 1098 40.49 -28.59 22.03
C ASN A 1098 39.46 -27.74 22.83
N ASN A 1099 38.36 -28.34 23.29
CA ASN A 1099 37.30 -27.70 24.11
C ASN A 1099 36.61 -26.47 23.47
N LYS A 1100 36.70 -26.33 22.14
CA LYS A 1100 35.98 -25.30 21.38
C LYS A 1100 34.76 -25.90 20.71
N LEU A 1101 33.60 -25.30 20.96
CA LEU A 1101 32.32 -25.70 20.40
C LEU A 1101 31.86 -24.66 19.39
N THR A 1102 31.81 -25.06 18.11
CA THR A 1102 31.40 -24.18 17.01
C THR A 1102 29.97 -24.48 16.56
N PHE A 1103 29.13 -23.45 16.59
CA PHE A 1103 27.74 -23.44 16.15
C PHE A 1103 27.61 -22.61 14.87
N THR A 1104 26.90 -23.14 13.88
CA THR A 1104 26.55 -22.37 12.68
C THR A 1104 25.24 -21.63 12.94
N LEU A 1105 25.29 -20.30 12.96
CA LEU A 1105 24.14 -19.45 13.23
C LEU A 1105 23.41 -19.09 11.92
N PRO A 1106 22.06 -19.07 11.93
CA PRO A 1106 21.27 -18.49 10.84
C PRO A 1106 21.65 -17.03 10.59
N ALA A 1107 21.43 -16.57 9.35
CA ALA A 1107 21.56 -15.16 9.01
C ALA A 1107 20.69 -14.29 9.95
N ASP A 1108 21.19 -13.10 10.28
CA ASP A 1108 20.51 -12.10 11.11
C ASP A 1108 20.23 -12.49 12.58
N THR A 1109 20.99 -13.42 13.14
CA THR A 1109 20.96 -13.71 14.60
C THR A 1109 21.62 -12.55 15.36
N GLN A 1110 20.88 -11.80 16.18
CA GLN A 1110 21.42 -10.65 16.95
C GLN A 1110 21.93 -11.04 18.35
N GLY A 1111 21.46 -12.17 18.88
CA GLY A 1111 21.85 -12.71 20.17
C GLY A 1111 21.52 -14.19 20.26
N VAL A 1112 22.13 -14.90 21.20
CA VAL A 1112 21.82 -16.32 21.49
C VAL A 1112 21.72 -16.56 22.98
N TRP A 1113 20.84 -17.46 23.39
CA TRP A 1113 20.82 -18.07 24.71
C TRP A 1113 21.67 -19.34 24.70
N ILE A 1114 22.61 -19.43 25.62
CA ILE A 1114 23.44 -20.61 25.89
C ILE A 1114 22.70 -21.45 26.93
N MET A 1115 22.31 -22.66 26.54
CA MET A 1115 21.55 -23.59 27.38
C MET A 1115 22.44 -24.75 27.83
N SER A 1116 22.43 -25.10 29.12
CA SER A 1116 23.15 -26.27 29.65
C SER A 1116 22.45 -26.89 30.87
N ARG A 1117 22.83 -28.12 31.22
CA ARG A 1117 22.62 -28.70 32.56
C ARG A 1117 23.31 -27.82 33.60
N THR A 1118 22.85 -27.91 34.84
CA THR A 1118 23.43 -27.23 36.01
C THR A 1118 23.61 -28.21 37.16
N SER A 1119 24.59 -27.95 38.02
CA SER A 1119 24.84 -28.69 39.25
C SER A 1119 25.66 -27.84 40.21
N ARG A 1120 25.55 -28.11 41.51
CA ARG A 1120 26.34 -27.41 42.54
C ARG A 1120 27.63 -28.17 42.82
N PRO A 1121 28.80 -27.51 42.89
CA PRO A 1121 30.06 -28.15 43.25
C PRO A 1121 30.01 -28.97 44.55
N CYS A 1122 29.28 -28.49 45.57
CA CYS A 1122 29.07 -29.21 46.83
C CYS A 1122 28.35 -30.57 46.66
N ASP A 1123 27.51 -30.74 45.63
CA ASP A 1123 26.78 -31.99 45.39
C ASP A 1123 27.57 -33.01 44.54
N VAL A 1124 28.46 -32.53 43.66
CA VAL A 1124 29.15 -33.37 42.65
C VAL A 1124 30.62 -33.64 42.95
N ILE A 1125 31.24 -32.81 43.80
CA ILE A 1125 32.62 -33.01 44.28
C ILE A 1125 32.58 -33.56 45.71
N GLY A 1126 31.74 -32.96 46.57
CA GLY A 1126 31.55 -33.34 47.97
C GLY A 1126 31.17 -32.14 48.84
N SER A 1127 30.54 -32.41 49.99
CA SER A 1127 30.04 -31.39 50.93
C SER A 1127 31.14 -30.48 51.50
N PHE A 1128 32.40 -30.92 51.48
CA PHE A 1128 33.58 -30.15 51.86
C PHE A 1128 33.92 -28.99 50.89
N ILE A 1129 33.10 -28.75 49.86
CA ILE A 1129 33.14 -27.58 48.98
C ILE A 1129 32.00 -26.64 49.34
N ASP A 1130 32.31 -25.36 49.56
CA ASP A 1130 31.30 -24.35 49.94
C ASP A 1130 30.62 -23.65 48.74
N ASP A 1131 31.11 -23.86 47.52
CA ASP A 1131 30.45 -23.32 46.34
C ASP A 1131 29.11 -24.04 46.10
N ARG A 1132 28.03 -23.36 46.49
CA ARG A 1132 26.63 -23.80 46.40
C ARG A 1132 25.91 -23.27 45.15
N ARG A 1133 26.62 -22.61 44.22
CA ARG A 1133 25.99 -22.03 43.01
C ARG A 1133 25.56 -23.13 42.04
N TYR A 1134 24.41 -22.94 41.39
CA TYR A 1134 23.99 -23.81 40.27
C TYR A 1134 24.79 -23.45 39.01
N LEU A 1135 25.94 -24.10 38.84
CA LEU A 1135 26.87 -23.82 37.76
C LEU A 1135 26.53 -24.65 36.50
N GLY A 1136 26.37 -23.95 35.38
CA GLY A 1136 26.24 -24.52 34.05
C GLY A 1136 27.61 -24.80 33.43
N VAL A 1137 27.94 -24.12 32.34
CA VAL A 1137 29.28 -24.17 31.73
C VAL A 1137 30.11 -22.92 32.05
N LEU A 1138 31.42 -23.12 32.25
CA LEU A 1138 32.39 -22.02 32.36
C LEU A 1138 32.85 -21.63 30.95
N VAL A 1139 32.47 -20.44 30.51
CA VAL A 1139 32.78 -19.96 29.16
C VAL A 1139 33.96 -19.00 29.21
N GLY A 1140 35.02 -19.33 28.47
CA GLY A 1140 36.20 -18.48 28.26
C GLY A 1140 36.04 -17.61 27.02
N ASP A 1141 36.97 -17.72 26.06
CA ASP A 1141 36.91 -16.95 24.82
C ASP A 1141 35.69 -17.29 23.97
N ILE A 1142 35.03 -16.23 23.50
CA ILE A 1142 33.91 -16.31 22.56
C ILE A 1142 34.31 -15.58 21.28
N THR A 1143 34.28 -16.31 20.16
CA THR A 1143 34.62 -15.75 18.85
C THR A 1143 33.52 -15.94 17.84
N LEU A 1144 33.28 -14.91 17.04
CA LEU A 1144 32.31 -14.89 15.95
C LEU A 1144 33.07 -14.78 14.62
N GLN A 1145 32.98 -15.81 13.78
CA GLN A 1145 33.58 -15.79 12.44
C GLN A 1145 32.54 -15.42 11.38
N ARG A 1146 32.84 -14.39 10.58
CA ARG A 1146 32.01 -13.88 9.49
C ARG A 1146 32.89 -13.43 8.33
N ASN A 1147 32.55 -13.83 7.10
CA ASN A 1147 33.29 -13.50 5.87
C ASN A 1147 34.80 -13.82 5.94
N GLY A 1148 35.18 -14.91 6.63
CA GLY A 1148 36.58 -15.29 6.85
C GLY A 1148 37.33 -14.46 7.90
N LYS A 1149 36.69 -13.46 8.52
CA LYS A 1149 37.24 -12.66 9.63
C LYS A 1149 36.68 -13.14 10.97
N THR A 1150 37.48 -13.05 12.03
CA THR A 1150 37.12 -13.44 13.39
C THR A 1150 36.97 -12.20 14.26
N TYR A 1151 35.92 -12.15 15.08
CA TYR A 1151 35.62 -11.07 16.02
C TYR A 1151 35.49 -11.64 17.43
N ASP A 1152 36.12 -11.01 18.42
CA ASP A 1152 36.00 -11.42 19.82
C ASP A 1152 34.76 -10.79 20.46
N ILE A 1153 33.97 -11.59 21.17
CA ILE A 1153 32.84 -11.13 21.97
C ILE A 1153 33.26 -11.16 23.44
N THR A 1154 33.35 -9.97 24.05
CA THR A 1154 33.83 -9.80 25.44
C THR A 1154 32.74 -9.39 26.43
N THR A 1155 31.48 -9.31 25.97
CA THR A 1155 30.36 -8.80 26.77
C THR A 1155 30.14 -9.59 28.07
N HIS A 1156 30.29 -10.92 28.04
CA HIS A 1156 30.16 -11.76 29.24
C HIS A 1156 31.21 -11.44 30.30
N THR A 1157 32.43 -11.04 29.90
CA THR A 1157 33.49 -10.62 30.82
C THR A 1157 33.44 -9.14 31.23
N LYS A 1158 32.79 -8.26 30.45
CA LYS A 1158 32.81 -6.80 30.69
C LYS A 1158 31.57 -6.23 31.35
N THR A 1159 30.39 -6.80 31.12
CA THR A 1159 29.12 -6.29 31.67
C THR A 1159 28.87 -6.85 33.07
N ASP A 1160 28.61 -6.00 34.08
CA ASP A 1160 28.36 -6.45 35.46
C ASP A 1160 27.07 -7.29 35.56
N CYS A 1161 25.97 -6.77 35.04
CA CYS A 1161 24.67 -7.45 35.02
C CYS A 1161 24.36 -7.99 33.62
N LEU A 1162 24.46 -9.30 33.42
CA LEU A 1162 24.11 -9.96 32.16
C LEU A 1162 23.22 -11.18 32.44
N SER A 1163 22.03 -11.22 31.82
CA SER A 1163 21.01 -12.22 32.11
C SER A 1163 21.53 -13.66 31.96
N GLY A 1164 21.42 -14.45 33.03
CA GLY A 1164 21.79 -15.87 33.06
C GLY A 1164 23.29 -16.16 33.16
N TRP A 1165 24.10 -15.14 33.45
CA TRP A 1165 25.51 -15.27 33.80
C TRP A 1165 25.71 -15.04 35.30
N ASP A 1166 26.61 -15.82 35.92
CA ASP A 1166 26.94 -15.73 37.35
C ASP A 1166 27.83 -14.50 37.65
N VAL A 1167 28.48 -14.40 38.82
CA VAL A 1167 29.45 -13.33 39.09
C VAL A 1167 30.68 -13.40 38.16
N LYS A 1168 31.39 -12.28 37.99
CA LYS A 1168 32.61 -12.23 37.15
C LYS A 1168 33.77 -12.94 37.85
N GLU A 1169 34.44 -13.84 37.14
CA GLU A 1169 35.63 -14.54 37.65
C GLU A 1169 36.90 -13.70 37.47
N ASN A 1170 37.95 -13.98 38.25
CA ASN A 1170 39.23 -13.23 38.22
C ASN A 1170 40.07 -13.42 36.94
N ILE A 1171 39.68 -14.36 36.09
CA ILE A 1171 40.29 -14.70 34.79
C ILE A 1171 39.20 -14.44 33.73
N PRO A 1172 39.51 -14.06 32.47
CA PRO A 1172 38.51 -13.76 31.42
C PRO A 1172 37.66 -14.98 31.01
N CYS A 1173 36.81 -15.41 31.93
CA CYS A 1173 35.83 -16.48 31.83
C CYS A 1173 34.68 -16.17 32.79
N ARG A 1174 33.53 -16.78 32.55
CA ARG A 1174 32.36 -16.58 33.43
C ARG A 1174 31.45 -17.80 33.39
N TRP A 1175 30.94 -18.19 34.55
CA TRP A 1175 29.95 -19.26 34.63
C TRP A 1175 28.59 -18.80 34.10
N THR A 1176 27.92 -19.72 33.42
CA THR A 1176 26.49 -19.62 33.10
C THR A 1176 25.68 -20.30 34.20
N ASN A 1177 24.43 -19.88 34.41
CA ASN A 1177 23.52 -20.51 35.39
C ASN A 1177 22.47 -21.44 34.74
N GLY A 1178 22.75 -21.94 33.53
CA GLY A 1178 21.90 -22.87 32.77
C GLY A 1178 21.13 -22.24 31.59
N LYS A 1179 20.89 -20.92 31.60
CA LYS A 1179 20.24 -20.18 30.49
C LYS A 1179 20.81 -18.76 30.36
N ALA A 1180 21.93 -18.61 29.63
CA ALA A 1180 22.69 -17.37 29.58
C ALA A 1180 22.55 -16.61 28.26
N PHE A 1181 22.18 -15.32 28.29
CA PHE A 1181 22.05 -14.51 27.07
C PHE A 1181 23.39 -13.92 26.63
N LEU A 1182 23.75 -14.10 25.36
CA LEU A 1182 24.93 -13.53 24.74
C LEU A 1182 24.52 -12.62 23.56
N PRO A 1183 24.64 -11.29 23.69
CA PRO A 1183 24.43 -10.39 22.56
C PRO A 1183 25.61 -10.46 21.58
N LEU A 1184 25.32 -10.53 20.27
CA LEU A 1184 26.34 -10.59 19.21
C LEU A 1184 26.68 -9.21 18.62
N ASN A 1185 25.89 -8.17 18.91
CA ASN A 1185 26.12 -6.76 18.54
C ASN A 1185 26.44 -6.53 17.04
N ILE A 1186 25.64 -7.11 16.13
CA ILE A 1186 25.91 -7.10 14.70
C ILE A 1186 25.22 -5.90 14.01
N LYS A 1187 26.00 -4.86 13.64
CA LYS A 1187 25.47 -3.61 13.03
C LYS A 1187 25.06 -3.65 11.54
N LYS A 1188 25.22 -4.78 10.81
CA LYS A 1188 24.83 -4.91 9.38
C LYS A 1188 24.45 -6.34 9.00
N HIS A 1189 23.39 -6.50 8.19
CA HIS A 1189 22.94 -7.77 7.58
C HIS A 1189 24.08 -8.52 6.87
N CYS A 1190 24.19 -9.84 7.08
CA CYS A 1190 25.05 -10.72 6.29
C CYS A 1190 24.25 -11.86 5.72
N SER A 1191 24.31 -12.02 4.41
CA SER A 1191 23.74 -13.14 3.67
C SER A 1191 24.63 -14.40 3.65
N ILE A 1192 25.59 -14.54 4.58
CA ILE A 1192 26.57 -15.64 4.58
C ILE A 1192 26.65 -16.29 5.99
N HIS A 1193 26.80 -17.62 6.01
CA HIS A 1193 26.95 -18.47 7.21
C HIS A 1193 27.89 -17.85 8.26
N THR A 1194 27.35 -17.56 9.45
CA THR A 1194 28.11 -17.06 10.61
C THR A 1194 28.41 -18.21 11.57
N ARG A 1195 29.64 -18.29 12.10
CA ARG A 1195 30.04 -19.35 13.04
C ARG A 1195 30.38 -18.75 14.40
N LEU A 1196 29.65 -19.13 15.44
CA LEU A 1196 29.96 -18.79 16.82
C LEU A 1196 30.75 -19.92 17.45
N THR A 1197 31.91 -19.61 18.01
CA THR A 1197 32.74 -20.58 18.73
C THR A 1197 32.83 -20.19 20.20
N LEU A 1198 32.41 -21.10 21.08
CA LEU A 1198 32.52 -20.99 22.53
C LEU A 1198 33.68 -21.86 23.01
N THR A 1199 34.58 -21.29 23.81
CA THR A 1199 35.62 -22.07 24.50
C THR A 1199 35.11 -22.45 25.89
N ILE A 1200 34.94 -23.75 26.14
CA ILE A 1200 34.50 -24.26 27.44
C ILE A 1200 35.74 -24.59 28.27
N VAL A 1201 35.85 -23.97 29.45
CA VAL A 1201 37.08 -23.98 30.25
C VAL A 1201 37.00 -24.95 31.43
N SER A 1202 35.81 -25.42 31.80
CA SER A 1202 35.62 -26.38 32.90
C SER A 1202 35.32 -27.80 32.45
N ASP A 1203 35.67 -28.77 33.30
CA ASP A 1203 35.32 -30.18 33.19
C ASP A 1203 34.25 -30.60 34.24
N HIS A 1204 33.37 -29.65 34.58
CA HIS A 1204 32.30 -29.77 35.58
C HIS A 1204 31.41 -31.00 35.37
N SER A 1205 30.96 -31.61 36.46
CA SER A 1205 30.13 -32.80 36.44
C SER A 1205 28.69 -32.48 36.84
N TYR A 1206 27.73 -33.18 36.25
CA TYR A 1206 26.29 -32.96 36.42
C TYR A 1206 25.60 -34.25 36.89
N ILE A 1207 24.59 -34.13 37.74
CA ILE A 1207 23.79 -35.25 38.23
C ILE A 1207 22.72 -35.60 37.20
N ILE A 1208 22.56 -36.88 36.87
CA ILE A 1208 21.45 -37.39 36.05
C ILE A 1208 20.48 -38.15 36.97
N GLU A 1209 19.27 -37.62 37.13
CA GLU A 1209 18.21 -38.38 37.79
C GLU A 1209 17.79 -39.58 36.93
N SER A 1210 17.70 -40.77 37.53
CA SER A 1210 17.16 -41.95 36.85
C SER A 1210 15.73 -41.66 36.40
N VAL A 1211 15.53 -41.66 35.08
CA VAL A 1211 14.31 -41.30 34.36
C VAL A 1211 13.03 -41.84 35.03
N ASN A 1212 12.24 -40.95 35.64
CA ASN A 1212 10.80 -41.12 35.73
C ASN A 1212 10.15 -40.20 34.68
N ASN A 1213 9.55 -40.81 33.67
CA ASN A 1213 8.88 -40.16 32.56
C ASN A 1213 7.78 -39.22 33.05
N ASN A 1214 8.05 -37.90 33.04
CA ASN A 1214 7.07 -36.84 32.76
C ASN A 1214 7.79 -35.49 32.63
N ARG A 1215 8.40 -35.23 31.47
CA ARG A 1215 8.84 -33.87 31.10
C ARG A 1215 7.59 -33.03 30.79
N LYS A 1216 7.10 -32.25 31.77
CA LYS A 1216 6.43 -30.98 31.46
C LYS A 1216 7.52 -29.93 31.27
N ILE A 1217 7.58 -29.42 30.05
CA ILE A 1217 8.45 -28.31 29.65
C ILE A 1217 7.95 -27.05 30.37
N ALA A 1218 8.82 -26.41 31.14
CA ALA A 1218 8.63 -25.08 31.72
C ALA A 1218 9.38 -24.04 30.87
#